data_AF-A0A7R8XD76-F1
#
_entry.id   AF-A0A7R8XD76-F1
#
_cell.length_a   1.000
_cell.length_b   1.000
_cell.length_c   1.000
_cell.angle_alpha   90.00
_cell.angle_beta   90.00
_cell.angle_gamma   90.00
#
_symmetry.space_group_name_H-M   'P 1'
#
loop_
_entity.id
_entity.type
_entity.pdbx_description
1 polymer ?
#
loop_
_entity_poly.entity_id
_entity_poly.type
_entity_poly.pdbx_seq_one_letter_code
_entity_poly.pdbx_strand_id
1 'polypeptide(L)'
;MSSKLRQHPPSPSLLDSLPESSVDPPKTKDEVAKKEQKIHPEESGYVHVPKTTPRTVKFLSSERSASLNSWRMTDDSEKPNLVEEYTMIDREREMEGPRNQGGGGSILKKFSLKKYPPEPKPPRTKLGIGKTVVNGTNSSTSTASTTESSLTVNNIKDHISFYGTSRLHHFVIVAIDFGTTYSGYAFSFTRDPGNIHVMRKWEGTLNAHRLQYNSKYELIGTLLSRIAGDPGVMNQKTATALLLTPDKKLQKFGFPAREAYNDLNSRDAKNFLYFDRFKMILHHEPVLDRTTCIEAANGAKMPAIEVFSLALEYFKDHALREISDHTGTTLEPGDVRWVVTVPAIWRQPAKQLMREAAYKAGMTTPDHPERLLIALEPEAAAIYCKGLKVSDLQTDNARYSVPSRKPLGDELVVQTPTRGSRYLVVDCGGGTVDITVHEVMDQKGNLKEVYKATGGACGAIEVDKAFLSLLSSIMTAEFLAKFKSEKPAGYIVLMQDWEARKRSASPAKTTPTNIPLPFALIDSYKRTGQHLETAIRRKGLKGVRWSDQGMLRLEPEVTASLFRPTLDQLAQYIRKVLDEPMVGPVNYLFLVGGFAESPFVRQRVLADFSYRCPVIIPQSASVAVLRGAVLYGLDPEVVKMRRARVTYGVGVLHPFDRNKHPSEKRVVHGRKEWCTDVFEPFVLMDQSVSLGEAVMKTFLPAKEDQKFLVLRIYNANSLDARFVTDPGVKMCGVLRLELGKRGSDNGSTPRQIQVRMILGNTEITASALDVDTGRHVVAEIDFLTADT
;
A
#
# COMPACT_ATOMS: atom_id res chain seq x y z
N MET A 1 46.28 13.71 26.13
CA MET A 1 46.83 13.52 27.48
C MET A 1 45.98 12.44 28.16
N SER A 2 46.34 11.15 28.03
CA SER A 2 47.10 10.33 29.01
C SER A 2 46.54 10.43 30.45
N SER A 3 46.31 9.38 31.24
CA SER A 3 46.56 7.92 31.16
C SER A 3 46.16 7.32 32.53
N LYS A 4 45.45 6.19 32.67
CA LYS A 4 45.88 4.84 33.17
C LYS A 4 44.72 4.28 34.03
N LEU A 5 44.12 3.09 33.86
CA LEU A 5 44.54 1.66 33.84
C LEU A 5 44.53 0.94 35.21
N ARG A 6 43.69 -0.12 35.32
CA ARG A 6 43.89 -1.49 35.89
C ARG A 6 42.50 -2.09 36.23
N GLN A 7 41.95 -3.13 35.56
CA GLN A 7 42.25 -4.58 35.46
C GLN A 7 42.18 -5.40 36.75
N HIS A 8 41.28 -6.41 36.80
CA HIS A 8 41.48 -7.80 37.27
C HIS A 8 40.28 -8.71 36.84
N PRO A 9 40.42 -10.06 36.80
CA PRO A 9 39.92 -10.93 35.72
C PRO A 9 39.03 -12.11 36.28
N PRO A 10 38.89 -13.34 35.70
CA PRO A 10 37.60 -14.04 35.55
C PRO A 10 37.50 -15.40 36.31
N SER A 11 36.33 -16.06 36.25
CA SER A 11 36.13 -17.44 36.74
C SER A 11 34.98 -18.19 36.02
N PRO A 12 34.93 -19.55 36.05
CA PRO A 12 34.69 -20.39 34.87
C PRO A 12 33.46 -21.33 34.92
N SER A 13 33.28 -22.10 33.83
CA SER A 13 32.28 -23.13 33.49
C SER A 13 32.49 -24.53 34.08
N LEU A 14 31.42 -25.34 34.23
CA LEU A 14 31.28 -26.82 34.05
C LEU A 14 29.81 -27.23 34.41
N LEU A 15 28.97 -27.76 33.50
CA LEU A 15 28.66 -29.19 33.17
C LEU A 15 28.30 -30.09 34.37
N ASP A 16 27.03 -30.55 34.48
CA ASP A 16 26.60 -31.92 34.10
C ASP A 16 25.18 -32.33 34.59
N SER A 17 24.52 -33.16 33.77
CA SER A 17 23.58 -34.27 34.09
C SER A 17 22.08 -34.05 34.45
N LEU A 18 21.25 -34.71 33.61
CA LEU A 18 19.83 -35.13 33.70
C LEU A 18 19.61 -36.21 34.82
N PRO A 19 18.38 -36.59 35.29
CA PRO A 19 17.28 -37.12 34.46
C PRO A 19 15.80 -36.92 34.93
N GLU A 20 14.93 -37.48 34.08
CA GLU A 20 13.47 -37.58 34.03
C GLU A 20 12.72 -38.04 35.31
N SER A 21 11.45 -37.65 35.47
CA SER A 21 10.31 -38.59 35.49
C SER A 21 8.95 -37.92 35.73
N SER A 22 7.97 -38.49 35.04
CA SER A 22 6.51 -38.38 35.09
C SER A 22 5.86 -38.68 36.46
N VAL A 23 4.64 -38.18 36.71
CA VAL A 23 3.41 -38.97 37.02
C VAL A 23 2.23 -38.02 37.39
N ASP A 24 1.06 -38.43 36.90
CA ASP A 24 -0.29 -37.84 36.90
C ASP A 24 -1.07 -37.91 38.26
N PRO A 25 -2.35 -37.44 38.35
CA PRO A 25 -2.97 -36.82 39.54
C PRO A 25 -3.98 -37.69 40.32
N PRO A 26 -4.66 -37.14 41.35
CA PRO A 26 -6.04 -37.55 41.70
C PRO A 26 -7.00 -36.34 41.89
N LYS A 27 -8.19 -36.31 41.29
CA LYS A 27 -9.51 -36.88 41.70
C LYS A 27 -10.20 -36.24 42.94
N THR A 28 -11.24 -35.46 42.63
CA THR A 28 -12.61 -35.37 43.22
C THR A 28 -12.88 -35.75 44.69
N LYS A 29 -13.62 -34.88 45.41
CA LYS A 29 -14.88 -35.23 46.12
C LYS A 29 -15.64 -34.00 46.66
N ASP A 30 -16.97 -34.09 46.57
CA ASP A 30 -18.01 -33.22 47.15
C ASP A 30 -18.09 -33.28 48.69
N GLU A 31 -18.58 -32.19 49.31
CA GLU A 31 -19.81 -32.12 50.13
C GLU A 31 -19.79 -31.07 51.27
N VAL A 32 -20.80 -30.19 51.23
CA VAL A 32 -21.70 -29.74 52.32
C VAL A 32 -21.10 -29.04 53.57
N ALA A 33 -21.46 -27.77 53.79
CA ALA A 33 -22.39 -27.37 54.86
C ALA A 33 -22.54 -25.84 55.04
N LYS A 34 -23.81 -25.45 55.23
CA LYS A 34 -24.43 -24.17 55.60
C LYS A 34 -23.76 -23.39 56.75
N LYS A 35 -23.87 -22.06 56.70
CA LYS A 35 -24.36 -21.27 57.85
C LYS A 35 -25.01 -19.95 57.43
N GLU A 36 -26.21 -19.75 57.98
CA GLU A 36 -27.09 -18.60 57.87
C GLU A 36 -26.57 -17.40 58.69
N GLN A 37 -26.94 -16.18 58.30
CA GLN A 37 -27.41 -15.18 59.27
C GLN A 37 -28.33 -14.13 58.63
N LYS A 38 -29.55 -14.08 59.17
CA LYS A 38 -30.64 -13.12 58.96
C LYS A 38 -30.30 -11.75 59.53
N ILE A 39 -30.77 -10.66 58.90
CA ILE A 39 -31.50 -9.54 59.53
C ILE A 39 -32.54 -8.98 58.53
N HIS A 40 -33.79 -8.87 58.97
CA HIS A 40 -34.99 -8.20 58.39
C HIS A 40 -35.28 -6.95 59.26
N PRO A 41 -36.36 -6.15 59.04
CA PRO A 41 -37.04 -5.67 57.83
C PRO A 41 -37.34 -4.15 57.90
N GLU A 42 -37.99 -3.56 56.89
CA GLU A 42 -39.18 -2.70 57.11
C GLU A 42 -39.91 -2.37 55.78
N GLU A 43 -41.23 -2.24 55.92
CA GLU A 43 -42.32 -2.14 54.95
C GLU A 43 -42.44 -0.72 54.35
N SER A 44 -43.09 -0.44 53.22
CA SER A 44 -44.54 -0.56 52.98
C SER A 44 -44.89 0.06 51.61
N GLY A 45 -46.04 -0.32 51.02
CA GLY A 45 -46.67 0.47 49.95
C GLY A 45 -47.38 -0.33 48.84
N TYR A 46 -48.53 -0.92 49.16
CA TYR A 46 -49.48 -1.52 48.21
C TYR A 46 -50.25 -0.46 47.40
N VAL A 47 -50.47 -0.68 46.10
CA VAL A 47 -51.70 -0.26 45.36
C VAL A 47 -52.10 -1.38 44.39
N HIS A 48 -53.41 -1.57 44.23
CA HIS A 48 -54.09 -2.79 43.79
C HIS A 48 -54.99 -2.51 42.56
N VAL A 49 -55.14 -3.51 41.67
CA VAL A 49 -56.30 -3.81 40.77
C VAL A 49 -56.39 -3.05 39.41
N PRO A 50 -57.00 -3.58 38.29
CA PRO A 50 -57.47 -4.93 37.94
C PRO A 50 -56.96 -5.53 36.60
N LYS A 51 -57.16 -6.85 36.49
CA LYS A 51 -57.21 -7.65 35.25
C LYS A 51 -58.51 -7.40 34.47
N THR A 52 -58.42 -7.37 33.14
CA THR A 52 -59.56 -7.59 32.23
C THR A 52 -59.15 -8.51 31.07
N THR A 53 -59.86 -9.62 30.92
CA THR A 53 -60.23 -10.27 29.64
C THR A 53 -61.69 -9.86 29.35
N PRO A 54 -62.32 -10.02 28.16
CA PRO A 54 -62.06 -11.01 27.09
C PRO A 54 -62.22 -10.48 25.64
N ARG A 55 -61.95 -11.30 24.62
CA ARG A 55 -62.93 -11.68 23.57
C ARG A 55 -62.30 -12.51 22.43
N THR A 56 -62.87 -13.71 22.29
CA THR A 56 -62.82 -14.61 21.15
C THR A 56 -63.69 -14.05 20.02
N VAL A 57 -63.21 -14.05 18.78
CA VAL A 57 -64.04 -13.95 17.57
C VAL A 57 -63.61 -15.06 16.60
N LYS A 58 -64.54 -15.99 16.35
CA LYS A 58 -64.53 -16.91 15.21
C LYS A 58 -65.10 -16.16 14.00
N PHE A 59 -64.51 -16.35 12.82
CA PHE A 59 -65.26 -16.33 11.56
C PHE A 59 -64.79 -17.48 10.65
N LEU A 60 -65.79 -18.07 10.00
CA LEU A 60 -65.77 -19.29 9.19
C LEU A 60 -65.40 -19.01 7.73
N SER A 61 -64.78 -20.04 7.12
CA SER A 61 -64.92 -20.55 5.74
C SER A 61 -64.88 -19.60 4.53
N SER A 62 -63.97 -19.87 3.59
CA SER A 62 -64.37 -20.48 2.32
C SER A 62 -63.18 -21.15 1.62
N GLU A 63 -63.42 -22.38 1.18
CA GLU A 63 -62.58 -23.19 0.31
C GLU A 63 -62.64 -22.66 -1.12
N ARG A 64 -61.55 -22.85 -1.89
CA ARG A 64 -61.65 -23.39 -3.26
C ARG A 64 -60.31 -23.93 -3.73
N SER A 65 -60.33 -25.24 -3.94
CA SER A 65 -59.38 -26.09 -4.66
C SER A 65 -59.75 -26.16 -6.15
N ALA A 66 -58.75 -26.30 -7.01
CA ALA A 66 -58.77 -26.98 -8.33
C ALA A 66 -57.32 -27.00 -8.86
N SER A 67 -56.57 -28.10 -8.73
CA SER A 67 -56.42 -29.20 -9.71
C SER A 67 -55.76 -28.74 -11.03
N LEU A 68 -54.48 -29.07 -11.24
CA LEU A 68 -54.00 -30.23 -12.04
C LEU A 68 -54.30 -30.11 -13.53
N ASN A 69 -53.24 -30.00 -14.34
CA ASN A 69 -53.06 -30.88 -15.50
C ASN A 69 -51.58 -31.02 -15.86
N SER A 70 -51.19 -32.30 -15.96
CA SER A 70 -49.97 -32.86 -16.54
C SER A 70 -49.83 -32.53 -18.02
N TRP A 71 -48.65 -32.73 -18.63
CA TRP A 71 -48.41 -33.65 -19.76
C TRP A 71 -46.90 -33.73 -20.08
N ARG A 72 -46.53 -34.89 -20.62
CA ARG A 72 -45.20 -35.51 -20.74
C ARG A 72 -44.37 -35.03 -21.95
N MET A 73 -43.06 -35.26 -21.82
CA MET A 73 -42.03 -35.68 -22.79
C MET A 73 -42.36 -35.67 -24.29
N THR A 74 -41.40 -35.15 -25.08
CA THR A 74 -40.68 -35.93 -26.10
C THR A 74 -39.28 -35.35 -26.33
N ASP A 75 -38.34 -36.28 -26.49
CA ASP A 75 -36.97 -36.18 -26.97
C ASP A 75 -36.98 -35.91 -28.50
N ASP A 76 -35.98 -35.22 -29.04
CA ASP A 76 -35.32 -35.59 -30.30
C ASP A 76 -34.24 -34.58 -30.75
N SER A 77 -32.99 -35.05 -30.65
CA SER A 77 -31.98 -35.17 -31.71
C SER A 77 -31.75 -34.09 -32.81
N GLU A 78 -30.47 -33.71 -32.88
CA GLU A 78 -29.64 -33.50 -34.09
C GLU A 78 -29.47 -32.11 -34.77
N LYS A 79 -28.16 -31.82 -34.94
CA LYS A 79 -27.39 -30.73 -35.57
C LYS A 79 -27.42 -30.81 -37.13
N PRO A 80 -26.57 -30.07 -37.89
CA PRO A 80 -26.17 -28.64 -37.92
C PRO A 80 -26.16 -28.07 -39.38
N ASN A 81 -25.47 -26.92 -39.56
CA ASN A 81 -24.89 -26.37 -40.82
C ASN A 81 -25.85 -25.56 -41.71
N LEU A 82 -25.47 -24.50 -42.43
CA LEU A 82 -24.21 -23.80 -42.70
C LEU A 82 -24.62 -22.40 -43.19
N VAL A 83 -23.76 -21.39 -42.96
CA VAL A 83 -23.95 -20.01 -43.44
C VAL A 83 -22.96 -19.76 -44.58
N GLU A 84 -23.51 -19.35 -45.71
CA GLU A 84 -22.92 -18.62 -46.84
C GLU A 84 -23.89 -17.43 -47.05
N GLU A 85 -23.57 -16.20 -47.47
CA GLU A 85 -22.36 -15.47 -47.80
C GLU A 85 -22.86 -14.06 -48.26
N TYR A 86 -21.94 -13.10 -48.48
CA TYR A 86 -22.05 -11.97 -49.41
C TYR A 86 -22.83 -10.65 -49.08
N THR A 87 -21.99 -9.63 -48.82
CA THR A 87 -21.87 -8.29 -49.47
C THR A 87 -22.85 -7.12 -49.28
N MET A 88 -22.24 -6.02 -48.80
CA MET A 88 -22.10 -4.67 -49.38
C MET A 88 -23.35 -3.94 -49.94
N ILE A 89 -23.55 -2.69 -49.50
CA ILE A 89 -23.35 -1.45 -50.30
C ILE A 89 -23.89 -0.23 -49.52
N ASP A 90 -23.07 0.83 -49.52
CA ASP A 90 -23.32 2.20 -49.08
C ASP A 90 -24.57 2.86 -49.67
N ARG A 91 -25.12 3.87 -48.97
CA ARG A 91 -25.46 5.17 -49.58
C ARG A 91 -25.82 6.25 -48.55
N GLU A 92 -25.12 7.36 -48.67
CA GLU A 92 -25.44 8.69 -48.14
C GLU A 92 -26.77 9.24 -48.68
N ARG A 93 -27.41 10.14 -47.93
CA ARG A 93 -28.02 11.35 -48.50
C ARG A 93 -28.35 12.41 -47.44
N GLU A 94 -28.02 13.64 -47.83
CA GLU A 94 -28.24 14.92 -47.20
C GLU A 94 -29.63 15.52 -47.47
N MET A 95 -30.01 16.42 -46.55
CA MET A 95 -30.64 17.74 -46.71
C MET A 95 -32.16 17.98 -46.74
N GLU A 96 -32.49 18.98 -45.88
CA GLU A 96 -33.49 20.06 -45.95
C GLU A 96 -34.95 19.86 -45.47
N GLY A 97 -35.35 20.76 -44.55
CA GLY A 97 -36.70 20.87 -43.94
C GLY A 97 -37.62 21.89 -44.63
N PRO A 98 -38.78 22.24 -44.02
CA PRO A 98 -39.06 23.68 -43.80
C PRO A 98 -39.95 24.06 -42.57
N ARG A 99 -39.64 25.25 -42.02
CA ARG A 99 -40.48 26.42 -41.57
C ARG A 99 -41.62 26.32 -40.51
N ASN A 100 -41.35 26.99 -39.37
CA ASN A 100 -42.06 28.07 -38.63
C ASN A 100 -43.60 28.10 -38.44
N GLN A 101 -44.07 28.22 -37.18
CA GLN A 101 -44.53 29.49 -36.53
C GLN A 101 -45.04 29.32 -35.06
N GLY A 102 -44.63 30.26 -34.18
CA GLY A 102 -45.32 30.79 -32.97
C GLY A 102 -45.48 29.89 -31.73
N GLY A 103 -45.24 30.27 -30.47
CA GLY A 103 -44.77 31.49 -29.81
C GLY A 103 -45.04 31.34 -28.28
N GLY A 104 -44.21 31.94 -27.41
CA GLY A 104 -44.57 32.16 -26.00
C GLY A 104 -43.47 31.96 -24.93
N GLY A 105 -42.85 33.07 -24.50
CA GLY A 105 -42.54 33.33 -23.08
C GLY A 105 -41.20 32.86 -22.49
N SER A 106 -40.15 33.69 -22.60
CA SER A 106 -38.93 33.62 -21.77
C SER A 106 -38.90 34.80 -20.79
N ILE A 107 -38.76 34.51 -19.50
CA ILE A 107 -38.29 35.46 -18.48
C ILE A 107 -36.80 35.20 -18.27
N LEU A 108 -35.97 36.06 -18.86
CA LEU A 108 -34.54 36.18 -18.61
C LEU A 108 -34.31 37.15 -17.45
N LYS A 109 -33.74 36.66 -16.34
CA LYS A 109 -33.03 37.52 -15.37
C LYS A 109 -31.56 37.63 -15.78
N LYS A 110 -31.16 38.87 -16.07
CA LYS A 110 -29.82 39.36 -16.37
C LYS A 110 -28.80 39.02 -15.27
N PHE A 111 -27.63 38.55 -15.66
CA PHE A 111 -26.37 38.87 -14.96
C PHE A 111 -25.45 39.63 -15.93
N SER A 112 -24.95 40.75 -15.43
CA SER A 112 -24.16 41.75 -16.14
C SER A 112 -22.70 41.32 -16.25
N LEU A 113 -22.16 41.33 -17.47
CA LEU A 113 -20.73 41.23 -17.76
C LEU A 113 -20.02 42.54 -17.37
N LYS A 114 -19.21 42.49 -16.29
CA LYS A 114 -18.18 43.52 -16.07
C LYS A 114 -17.01 43.23 -17.01
N LYS A 115 -16.77 44.14 -17.96
CA LYS A 115 -15.54 44.22 -18.76
C LYS A 115 -14.37 44.61 -17.85
N TYR A 116 -13.26 43.89 -17.93
CA TYR A 116 -11.98 44.27 -17.33
C TYR A 116 -11.28 45.35 -18.19
N PRO A 117 -10.55 46.30 -17.57
CA PRO A 117 -9.75 47.31 -18.28
C PRO A 117 -8.40 46.72 -18.79
N PRO A 118 -7.75 47.36 -19.78
CA PRO A 118 -6.49 46.89 -20.35
C PRO A 118 -5.29 47.12 -19.41
N GLU A 119 -4.29 46.24 -19.54
CA GLU A 119 -3.07 46.17 -18.72
C GLU A 119 -2.20 47.45 -18.74
N PRO A 120 -1.50 47.77 -17.63
CA PRO A 120 -0.49 48.83 -17.61
C PRO A 120 0.86 48.35 -18.15
N LYS A 121 1.49 49.18 -18.99
CA LYS A 121 2.84 48.97 -19.54
C LYS A 121 3.93 49.03 -18.45
N PRO A 122 5.05 48.30 -18.60
CA PRO A 122 6.13 48.27 -17.63
C PRO A 122 6.94 49.59 -17.59
N PRO A 123 7.52 49.96 -16.43
CA PRO A 123 8.26 51.20 -16.28
C PRO A 123 9.64 51.15 -16.95
N ARG A 124 9.98 52.23 -17.66
CA ARG A 124 11.32 52.55 -18.15
C ARG A 124 12.18 53.07 -17.00
N THR A 125 13.24 52.35 -16.64
CA THR A 125 14.35 52.90 -15.83
C THR A 125 15.46 53.42 -16.75
N LYS A 126 15.70 54.74 -16.65
CA LYS A 126 16.87 55.41 -17.20
C LYS A 126 18.08 55.07 -16.31
N LEU A 127 19.12 54.46 -16.87
CA LEU A 127 20.45 54.48 -16.25
C LEU A 127 21.27 55.60 -16.91
N GLY A 128 21.70 56.55 -16.08
CA GLY A 128 22.54 57.68 -16.48
C GLY A 128 23.97 57.23 -16.81
N ILE A 129 24.50 57.88 -17.85
CA ILE A 129 25.89 57.79 -18.27
C ILE A 129 26.75 58.59 -17.29
N GLY A 130 27.70 57.93 -16.64
CA GLY A 130 28.82 58.55 -15.95
C GLY A 130 30.13 57.96 -16.47
N LYS A 131 30.85 58.72 -17.29
CA LYS A 131 32.22 58.41 -17.72
C LYS A 131 33.20 58.84 -16.62
N THR A 132 34.07 57.94 -16.19
CA THR A 132 35.42 58.33 -15.71
C THR A 132 36.43 57.30 -16.18
N VAL A 133 37.45 57.80 -16.89
CA VAL A 133 38.65 57.13 -17.39
C VAL A 133 39.67 57.02 -16.24
N VAL A 134 40.55 55.99 -16.25
CA VAL A 134 42.02 56.07 -16.06
C VAL A 134 42.65 54.66 -15.93
N ASN A 135 43.43 54.31 -16.96
CA ASN A 135 44.73 53.61 -17.10
C ASN A 135 45.29 52.55 -16.11
N GLY A 136 45.89 51.53 -16.75
CA GLY A 136 47.18 50.88 -16.38
C GLY A 136 47.06 49.64 -15.48
N THR A 137 47.78 48.53 -15.61
CA THR A 137 48.99 48.14 -16.36
C THR A 137 49.13 46.61 -16.29
N ASN A 138 49.87 46.04 -17.26
CA ASN A 138 50.34 44.66 -17.35
C ASN A 138 50.97 44.09 -16.07
N SER A 139 50.83 42.77 -15.85
CA SER A 139 52.01 41.90 -15.68
C SER A 139 51.67 40.42 -15.87
N SER A 140 52.43 39.82 -16.79
CA SER A 140 52.64 38.40 -17.00
C SER A 140 53.69 37.87 -16.03
N THR A 141 53.47 36.68 -15.47
CA THR A 141 54.56 35.83 -14.99
C THR A 141 54.25 34.37 -15.28
N SER A 142 55.00 33.85 -16.25
CA SER A 142 55.19 32.44 -16.55
C SER A 142 56.20 31.83 -15.57
N THR A 143 55.89 30.69 -14.98
CA THR A 143 56.90 29.73 -14.54
C THR A 143 56.50 28.34 -15.00
N ALA A 144 57.40 27.73 -15.76
CA ALA A 144 57.28 26.39 -16.31
C ALA A 144 57.54 25.33 -15.24
N SER A 145 56.80 24.23 -15.28
CA SER A 145 57.20 22.97 -14.64
C SER A 145 56.69 21.78 -15.45
N THR A 146 57.64 21.17 -16.15
CA THR A 146 57.88 19.73 -16.30
C THR A 146 56.68 18.78 -16.41
N THR A 147 56.59 18.16 -17.58
CA THR A 147 55.74 17.04 -17.96
C THR A 147 55.99 15.78 -17.12
N GLU A 148 54.97 15.34 -16.39
CA GLU A 148 54.75 13.93 -16.05
C GLU A 148 53.34 13.54 -16.52
N SER A 149 53.28 12.65 -17.51
CA SER A 149 52.07 12.10 -18.08
C SER A 149 51.37 11.16 -17.08
N SER A 150 50.39 11.70 -16.36
CA SER A 150 49.40 10.91 -15.61
C SER A 150 48.07 10.93 -16.36
N LEU A 151 47.70 9.78 -16.94
CA LEU A 151 46.35 9.51 -17.46
C LEU A 151 45.38 9.47 -16.27
N THR A 152 44.87 10.64 -15.90
CA THR A 152 43.96 10.85 -14.77
C THR A 152 42.51 10.69 -15.23
N VAL A 153 41.81 9.68 -14.69
CA VAL A 153 40.47 9.68 -14.04
C VAL A 153 39.28 10.41 -14.71
N ASN A 154 39.42 11.03 -15.88
CA ASN A 154 38.38 11.86 -16.48
C ASN A 154 37.43 11.08 -17.41
N ASN A 155 37.82 9.91 -17.91
CA ASN A 155 36.96 9.10 -18.80
C ASN A 155 35.85 8.30 -18.08
N ILE A 156 35.71 8.40 -16.75
CA ILE A 156 34.62 7.76 -15.99
C ILE A 156 33.55 8.77 -15.57
N LYS A 157 33.89 10.07 -15.46
CA LYS A 157 32.89 11.11 -15.19
C LYS A 157 31.93 11.32 -16.37
N ASP A 158 32.40 11.09 -17.59
CA ASP A 158 31.58 11.28 -18.79
C ASP A 158 30.50 10.19 -18.96
N HIS A 159 30.62 9.03 -18.31
CA HIS A 159 29.58 7.98 -18.34
C HIS A 159 28.59 8.02 -17.16
N ILE A 160 28.74 8.96 -16.22
CA ILE A 160 27.66 9.31 -15.28
C ILE A 160 26.56 10.12 -15.98
N SER A 161 26.77 10.51 -17.25
CA SER A 161 25.73 11.08 -18.13
C SER A 161 24.82 10.05 -18.80
N PHE A 162 24.85 8.75 -18.41
CA PHE A 162 23.88 7.77 -18.93
C PHE A 162 22.45 7.96 -18.35
N TYR A 163 22.30 8.82 -17.34
CA TYR A 163 21.11 9.66 -17.22
C TYR A 163 21.41 10.96 -17.95
N GLY A 164 21.17 10.99 -19.25
CA GLY A 164 21.36 12.19 -20.03
C GLY A 164 20.57 13.32 -19.36
N THR A 165 21.25 14.43 -19.08
CA THR A 165 20.63 15.74 -18.86
C THR A 165 19.99 16.27 -20.14
N SER A 166 19.51 15.41 -21.04
CA SER A 166 18.29 15.71 -21.77
C SER A 166 17.22 15.93 -20.70
N ARG A 167 16.81 17.19 -20.49
CA ARG A 167 15.58 17.50 -19.74
C ARG A 167 14.46 16.68 -20.39
N LEU A 168 14.17 15.50 -19.85
CA LEU A 168 13.02 14.71 -20.23
C LEU A 168 11.82 15.58 -19.89
N HIS A 169 11.23 16.15 -20.94
CA HIS A 169 10.08 17.03 -20.84
C HIS A 169 8.84 16.16 -20.56
N HIS A 170 8.72 15.64 -19.34
CA HIS A 170 7.41 15.28 -18.83
C HIS A 170 6.71 16.58 -18.39
N PHE A 171 5.45 16.70 -18.76
CA PHE A 171 4.65 17.88 -18.47
C PHE A 171 3.80 17.69 -17.22
N VAL A 172 3.58 16.42 -16.83
CA VAL A 172 2.70 16.01 -15.75
C VAL A 172 3.36 14.93 -14.89
N ILE A 173 3.24 15.07 -13.58
CA ILE A 173 3.47 13.97 -12.64
C ILE A 173 2.11 13.35 -12.32
N VAL A 174 1.97 12.04 -12.49
CA VAL A 174 0.79 11.30 -12.02
C VAL A 174 1.24 10.28 -10.99
N ALA A 175 0.76 10.45 -9.76
CA ALA A 175 0.98 9.50 -8.69
C ALA A 175 -0.26 8.65 -8.47
N ILE A 176 -0.09 7.33 -8.42
CA ILE A 176 -1.11 6.35 -8.09
C ILE A 176 -0.79 5.80 -6.71
N ASP A 177 -1.69 6.06 -5.76
CA ASP A 177 -1.70 5.38 -4.49
C ASP A 177 -2.47 4.07 -4.62
N PHE A 178 -1.74 2.98 -4.85
CA PHE A 178 -2.32 1.66 -5.10
C PHE A 178 -2.58 0.94 -3.77
N GLY A 179 -3.61 1.29 -3.03
CA GLY A 179 -3.87 0.73 -1.69
C GLY A 179 -4.55 -0.65 -1.70
N THR A 180 -4.53 -1.35 -0.56
CA THR A 180 -5.18 -2.66 -0.43
C THR A 180 -6.71 -2.59 -0.56
N THR A 181 -7.34 -1.66 0.14
CA THR A 181 -8.81 -1.52 0.15
C THR A 181 -9.29 -0.48 -0.84
N TYR A 182 -8.56 0.63 -0.93
CA TYR A 182 -8.88 1.79 -1.75
C TYR A 182 -7.63 2.30 -2.46
N SER A 183 -7.79 2.65 -3.73
CA SER A 183 -6.74 3.23 -4.57
C SER A 183 -7.23 4.54 -5.19
N GLY A 184 -6.29 5.40 -5.56
CA GLY A 184 -6.61 6.66 -6.24
C GLY A 184 -5.38 7.27 -6.88
N TYR A 185 -5.56 8.33 -7.65
CA TYR A 185 -4.44 9.06 -8.23
C TYR A 185 -4.57 10.56 -8.02
N ALA A 186 -3.43 11.23 -8.07
CA ALA A 186 -3.29 12.67 -8.05
C ALA A 186 -2.25 13.08 -9.07
N PHE A 187 -2.33 14.32 -9.52
CA PHE A 187 -1.39 14.84 -10.49
C PHE A 187 -1.02 16.29 -10.23
N SER A 188 0.09 16.72 -10.80
CA SER A 188 0.51 18.11 -10.84
C SER A 188 1.24 18.36 -12.16
N PHE A 189 1.06 19.56 -12.72
CA PHE A 189 1.84 19.99 -13.87
C PHE A 189 3.22 20.42 -13.42
N THR A 190 4.26 20.06 -14.17
CA THR A 190 5.64 20.42 -13.81
C THR A 190 5.89 21.93 -13.82
N ARG A 191 5.06 22.69 -14.56
CA ARG A 191 5.06 24.16 -14.58
C ARG A 191 4.37 24.80 -13.36
N ASP A 192 3.61 24.02 -12.60
CA ASP A 192 2.85 24.48 -11.43
C ASP A 192 2.90 23.44 -10.29
N PRO A 193 4.11 23.19 -9.73
CA PRO A 193 4.34 22.12 -8.75
C PRO A 193 3.61 22.34 -7.41
N GLY A 194 3.11 23.56 -7.15
CA GLY A 194 2.36 23.87 -5.93
C GLY A 194 0.91 23.38 -5.97
N ASN A 195 0.37 23.14 -7.16
CA ASN A 195 -1.02 22.73 -7.35
C ASN A 195 -1.12 21.22 -7.61
N ILE A 196 -1.51 20.50 -6.56
CA ILE A 196 -1.74 19.05 -6.59
C ILE A 196 -3.24 18.78 -6.69
N HIS A 197 -3.65 18.18 -7.80
CA HIS A 197 -5.02 17.79 -8.09
C HIS A 197 -5.24 16.32 -7.71
N VAL A 198 -6.03 16.08 -6.67
CA VAL A 198 -6.45 14.72 -6.30
C VAL A 198 -7.71 14.36 -7.07
N MET A 199 -7.75 13.20 -7.72
CA MET A 199 -8.91 12.81 -8.52
C MET A 199 -10.13 12.60 -7.63
N ARG A 200 -11.27 13.20 -7.99
CA ARG A 200 -12.52 13.12 -7.20
C ARG A 200 -13.71 12.53 -7.96
N LYS A 201 -13.57 12.31 -9.27
CA LYS A 201 -14.64 11.85 -10.14
C LYS A 201 -14.32 10.41 -10.55
N TRP A 202 -15.19 9.49 -10.19
CA TRP A 202 -15.08 8.08 -10.55
C TRP A 202 -16.38 7.66 -11.22
N GLU A 203 -16.30 6.76 -12.20
CA GLU A 203 -17.50 6.15 -12.79
C GLU A 203 -18.43 5.61 -11.70
N GLY A 204 -19.75 5.73 -11.89
CA GLY A 204 -20.77 5.30 -10.92
C GLY A 204 -21.04 6.27 -9.76
N THR A 205 -20.20 7.29 -9.55
CA THR A 205 -20.44 8.33 -8.53
C THR A 205 -21.42 9.38 -9.09
N LEU A 206 -22.73 9.18 -8.94
CA LEU A 206 -23.73 10.12 -9.48
C LEU A 206 -23.87 11.40 -8.63
N ASN A 207 -23.83 12.54 -9.31
CA ASN A 207 -24.45 13.79 -8.87
C ASN A 207 -25.97 13.56 -8.70
N ALA A 208 -26.52 13.92 -7.54
CA ALA A 208 -27.86 13.57 -7.06
C ALA A 208 -29.07 14.09 -7.89
N HIS A 209 -28.90 14.57 -9.11
CA HIS A 209 -29.89 15.47 -9.73
C HIS A 209 -30.75 14.92 -10.87
N ARG A 210 -30.66 13.63 -11.23
CA ARG A 210 -31.42 13.16 -12.40
C ARG A 210 -31.71 11.67 -12.41
N LEU A 211 -32.75 11.19 -11.73
CA LEU A 211 -33.31 9.86 -12.03
C LEU A 211 -34.83 9.82 -11.80
N GLN A 212 -35.57 9.41 -12.83
CA GLN A 212 -37.00 9.12 -12.86
C GLN A 212 -37.13 7.61 -13.08
N TYR A 213 -37.79 6.85 -12.19
CA TYR A 213 -37.97 5.39 -12.34
C TYR A 213 -39.30 4.87 -11.78
N ASN A 214 -39.69 3.69 -12.30
CA ASN A 214 -41.07 3.17 -12.38
C ASN A 214 -41.44 2.05 -11.37
N SER A 215 -40.69 1.81 -10.28
CA SER A 215 -41.03 0.74 -9.31
C SER A 215 -40.53 1.00 -7.88
N LYS A 216 -41.38 0.71 -6.88
CA LYS A 216 -41.18 1.03 -5.44
C LYS A 216 -40.23 0.08 -4.70
N TYR A 217 -40.01 -1.13 -5.20
CA TYR A 217 -39.20 -2.15 -4.51
C TYR A 217 -37.73 -2.16 -4.96
N GLU A 218 -37.46 -1.87 -6.23
CA GLU A 218 -36.09 -1.56 -6.71
C GLU A 218 -35.58 -0.27 -6.06
N LEU A 219 -36.48 0.70 -5.81
CA LEU A 219 -36.16 1.92 -5.09
C LEU A 219 -35.49 1.65 -3.74
N ILE A 220 -35.91 0.67 -2.93
CA ILE A 220 -35.33 0.52 -1.57
C ILE A 220 -33.96 -0.14 -1.61
N GLY A 221 -33.77 -1.20 -2.41
CA GLY A 221 -32.47 -1.86 -2.53
C GLY A 221 -31.43 -0.96 -3.19
N THR A 222 -31.84 -0.23 -4.24
CA THR A 222 -31.00 0.70 -4.97
C THR A 222 -30.79 2.02 -4.22
N LEU A 223 -31.77 2.54 -3.48
CA LEU A 223 -31.58 3.74 -2.66
C LEU A 223 -30.76 3.42 -1.41
N LEU A 224 -30.84 2.21 -0.83
CA LEU A 224 -29.94 1.79 0.25
C LEU A 224 -28.52 1.54 -0.25
N SER A 225 -28.32 0.92 -1.42
CA SER A 225 -26.97 0.78 -2.01
C SER A 225 -26.40 2.13 -2.48
N ARG A 226 -27.24 3.06 -2.96
CA ARG A 226 -26.82 4.38 -3.48
C ARG A 226 -26.73 5.47 -2.41
N ILE A 227 -27.45 5.36 -1.29
CA ILE A 227 -27.16 6.11 -0.04
C ILE A 227 -25.93 5.52 0.65
N ALA A 228 -25.64 4.23 0.41
CA ALA A 228 -24.39 3.54 0.78
C ALA A 228 -23.30 3.62 -0.30
N GLY A 229 -23.20 4.74 -1.03
CA GLY A 229 -21.85 5.22 -1.33
C GLY A 229 -21.16 5.36 0.03
N ASP A 230 -20.13 4.55 0.28
CA ASP A 230 -19.51 4.31 1.60
C ASP A 230 -19.49 5.62 2.43
N PRO A 231 -20.45 5.82 3.36
CA PRO A 231 -20.71 7.14 3.93
C PRO A 231 -19.46 7.63 4.65
N GLY A 232 -18.77 8.60 4.04
CA GLY A 232 -17.50 9.14 4.55
C GLY A 232 -16.24 8.73 3.78
N VAL A 233 -16.33 8.03 2.64
CA VAL A 233 -15.24 8.11 1.65
C VAL A 233 -15.35 9.48 1.01
N MET A 234 -14.41 10.39 1.32
CA MET A 234 -14.20 11.53 0.42
C MET A 234 -13.98 10.92 -0.97
N ASN A 235 -14.69 11.39 -2.01
CA ASN A 235 -14.67 10.86 -3.39
C ASN A 235 -13.28 10.80 -4.06
N GLN A 236 -12.19 10.96 -3.29
CA GLN A 236 -10.80 11.00 -3.68
C GLN A 236 -10.19 9.63 -4.01
N LYS A 237 -10.82 8.53 -3.59
CA LYS A 237 -10.36 7.17 -3.88
C LYS A 237 -11.54 6.28 -4.30
N THR A 238 -11.22 5.22 -5.02
CA THR A 238 -12.14 4.15 -5.40
C THR A 238 -11.71 2.82 -4.79
N ALA A 239 -12.62 1.85 -4.72
CA ALA A 239 -12.28 0.52 -4.25
C ALA A 239 -11.16 -0.12 -5.07
N THR A 240 -10.22 -0.82 -4.42
CA THR A 240 -9.25 -1.67 -5.15
C THR A 240 -9.94 -2.99 -5.48
N ALA A 241 -10.77 -2.95 -6.52
CA ALA A 241 -11.55 -4.09 -7.00
C ALA A 241 -11.68 -4.05 -8.52
N LEU A 242 -11.63 -5.21 -9.16
CA LEU A 242 -11.85 -5.36 -10.59
C LEU A 242 -12.82 -6.50 -10.87
N LEU A 243 -13.65 -6.29 -11.89
CA LEU A 243 -14.55 -7.29 -12.45
C LEU A 243 -14.10 -7.55 -13.88
N LEU A 244 -13.75 -8.81 -14.17
CA LEU A 244 -13.43 -9.26 -15.51
C LEU A 244 -14.57 -10.11 -16.07
N THR A 245 -14.76 -9.98 -17.37
CA THR A 245 -15.58 -10.88 -18.16
C THR A 245 -15.00 -12.30 -18.18
N PRO A 246 -15.76 -13.32 -18.63
CA PRO A 246 -15.25 -14.69 -18.78
C PRO A 246 -14.04 -14.81 -19.72
N ASP A 247 -13.91 -13.92 -20.71
CA ASP A 247 -12.74 -13.80 -21.60
C ASP A 247 -11.57 -13.01 -20.97
N LYS A 248 -11.61 -12.79 -19.65
CA LYS A 248 -10.55 -12.15 -18.84
C LYS A 248 -10.26 -10.69 -19.21
N LYS A 249 -11.23 -9.99 -19.82
CA LYS A 249 -11.11 -8.56 -20.11
C LYS A 249 -11.67 -7.73 -18.96
N LEU A 250 -11.03 -6.60 -18.68
CA LEU A 250 -11.52 -5.67 -17.68
C LEU A 250 -12.87 -5.09 -18.10
N GLN A 251 -13.91 -5.41 -17.34
CA GLN A 251 -15.25 -4.87 -17.55
C GLN A 251 -15.44 -3.57 -16.75
N LYS A 252 -15.10 -3.62 -15.45
CA LYS A 252 -15.23 -2.50 -14.52
C LYS A 252 -14.12 -2.57 -13.47
N PHE A 253 -13.75 -1.39 -12.97
CA PHE A 253 -12.85 -1.21 -11.83
C PHE A 253 -13.55 -0.36 -10.77
N GLY A 254 -13.15 -0.50 -9.50
CA GLY A 254 -13.62 0.38 -8.44
C GLY A 254 -14.96 0.00 -7.83
N PHE A 255 -15.66 1.01 -7.30
CA PHE A 255 -17.05 0.84 -6.87
C PHE A 255 -17.96 0.28 -7.98
N PRO A 256 -17.85 0.70 -9.26
CA PRO A 256 -18.59 0.08 -10.35
C PRO A 256 -18.37 -1.43 -10.51
N ALA A 257 -17.16 -1.94 -10.23
CA ALA A 257 -16.90 -3.38 -10.29
C ALA A 257 -17.67 -4.13 -9.20
N ARG A 258 -17.74 -3.56 -8.00
CA ARG A 258 -18.52 -4.10 -6.87
C ARG A 258 -20.01 -4.11 -7.18
N GLU A 259 -20.53 -2.99 -7.68
CA GLU A 259 -21.94 -2.86 -8.06
C GLU A 259 -22.31 -3.84 -9.17
N ALA A 260 -21.55 -3.85 -10.27
CA ALA A 260 -21.80 -4.75 -11.39
C ALA A 260 -21.77 -6.23 -10.99
N TYR A 261 -20.84 -6.62 -10.11
CA TYR A 261 -20.79 -8.00 -9.62
C TYR A 261 -21.94 -8.34 -8.65
N ASN A 262 -22.40 -7.37 -7.85
CA ASN A 262 -23.56 -7.53 -6.98
C ASN A 262 -24.87 -7.71 -7.77
N ASP A 263 -24.97 -7.08 -8.95
CA ASP A 263 -26.15 -7.16 -9.82
C ASP A 263 -26.19 -8.47 -10.64
N LEU A 264 -25.10 -9.25 -10.67
CA LEU A 264 -25.10 -10.57 -11.31
C LEU A 264 -25.95 -11.57 -10.54
N ASN A 265 -26.77 -12.34 -11.26
CA ASN A 265 -27.43 -13.50 -10.66
C ASN A 265 -26.38 -14.59 -10.31
N SER A 266 -26.78 -15.55 -9.46
CA SER A 266 -25.86 -16.60 -8.98
C SER A 266 -25.28 -17.52 -10.06
N ARG A 267 -25.91 -17.60 -11.25
CA ARG A 267 -25.40 -18.39 -12.38
C ARG A 267 -24.31 -17.63 -13.11
N ASP A 268 -24.54 -16.34 -13.37
CA ASP A 268 -23.61 -15.48 -14.10
C ASP A 268 -22.39 -15.13 -13.25
N ALA A 269 -22.58 -14.87 -11.95
CA ALA A 269 -21.48 -14.57 -11.03
C ALA A 269 -20.38 -15.67 -11.00
N LYS A 270 -20.72 -16.92 -11.34
CA LYS A 270 -19.76 -18.02 -11.44
C LYS A 270 -18.84 -17.91 -12.66
N ASN A 271 -19.25 -17.20 -13.70
CA ASN A 271 -18.51 -17.07 -14.95
C ASN A 271 -17.60 -15.83 -14.97
N PHE A 272 -17.94 -14.79 -14.20
CA PHE A 272 -17.14 -13.58 -14.09
C PHE A 272 -16.03 -13.73 -13.05
N LEU A 273 -14.93 -12.99 -13.23
CA LEU A 273 -13.79 -12.99 -12.30
C LEU A 273 -13.80 -11.68 -11.52
N TYR A 274 -14.21 -11.74 -10.27
CA TYR A 274 -14.17 -10.60 -9.35
C TYR A 274 -12.99 -10.74 -8.40
N PHE A 275 -12.16 -9.70 -8.32
CA PHE A 275 -11.03 -9.62 -7.39
C PHE A 275 -11.17 -8.37 -6.52
N ASP A 276 -10.93 -8.52 -5.22
CA ASP A 276 -10.80 -7.42 -4.27
C ASP A 276 -9.69 -7.70 -3.25
N ARG A 277 -9.12 -6.65 -2.66
CA ARG A 277 -8.10 -6.76 -1.60
C ARG A 277 -6.89 -7.64 -1.96
N PHE A 278 -6.67 -7.86 -3.26
CA PHE A 278 -5.67 -8.78 -3.80
C PHE A 278 -4.23 -8.29 -3.59
N LYS A 279 -4.03 -7.01 -3.25
CA LYS A 279 -2.70 -6.43 -2.94
C LYS A 279 -1.93 -7.23 -1.87
N MET A 280 -2.63 -7.82 -0.90
CA MET A 280 -2.00 -8.51 0.23
C MET A 280 -1.24 -9.78 -0.15
N ILE A 281 -1.50 -10.35 -1.33
CA ILE A 281 -0.74 -11.52 -1.81
C ILE A 281 0.76 -11.20 -1.88
N LEU A 282 1.13 -9.98 -2.29
CA LEU A 282 2.53 -9.56 -2.42
C LEU A 282 3.25 -9.44 -1.07
N HIS A 283 2.50 -9.32 0.02
CA HIS A 283 3.05 -9.29 1.37
C HIS A 283 3.14 -10.69 2.00
N HIS A 284 2.10 -11.50 1.86
CA HIS A 284 1.97 -12.77 2.57
C HIS A 284 2.60 -13.96 1.87
N GLU A 285 2.72 -13.92 0.54
CA GLU A 285 3.23 -15.06 -0.23
C GLU A 285 4.70 -15.29 0.11
N PRO A 286 5.10 -16.42 0.73
CA PRO A 286 6.48 -16.63 1.15
C PRO A 286 7.48 -16.59 -0.02
N VAL A 287 7.07 -17.16 -1.15
CA VAL A 287 7.83 -17.20 -2.41
C VAL A 287 7.01 -16.46 -3.47
N LEU A 288 7.41 -15.23 -3.77
CA LEU A 288 6.77 -14.41 -4.80
C LEU A 288 7.61 -14.51 -6.07
N ASP A 289 7.00 -15.03 -7.13
CA ASP A 289 7.62 -15.22 -8.45
C ASP A 289 6.61 -14.93 -9.59
N ARG A 290 7.07 -15.06 -10.85
CA ARG A 290 6.21 -14.80 -12.03
C ARG A 290 5.08 -15.82 -12.24
N THR A 291 5.08 -16.93 -11.50
CA THR A 291 4.02 -17.96 -11.54
C THR A 291 2.93 -17.72 -10.49
N THR A 292 3.17 -16.81 -9.55
CA THR A 292 2.24 -16.49 -8.47
C THR A 292 0.87 -16.09 -9.05
N CYS A 293 -0.19 -16.70 -8.52
CA CYS A 293 -1.57 -16.50 -8.99
C CYS A 293 -2.47 -15.94 -7.87
N ILE A 294 -3.46 -15.15 -8.27
CA ILE A 294 -4.52 -14.62 -7.42
C ILE A 294 -5.80 -15.38 -7.71
N GLU A 295 -6.53 -15.74 -6.66
CA GLU A 295 -7.83 -16.39 -6.74
C GLU A 295 -8.95 -15.35 -6.81
N ALA A 296 -9.83 -15.47 -7.81
CA ALA A 296 -11.05 -14.69 -7.95
C ALA A 296 -12.15 -15.21 -7.00
N ALA A 297 -13.21 -14.44 -6.79
CA ALA A 297 -14.31 -14.81 -5.90
C ALA A 297 -15.03 -16.12 -6.27
N ASN A 298 -14.97 -16.54 -7.54
CA ASN A 298 -15.51 -17.82 -8.01
C ASN A 298 -14.53 -19.00 -7.87
N GLY A 299 -13.33 -18.79 -7.32
CA GLY A 299 -12.28 -19.80 -7.14
C GLY A 299 -11.32 -19.96 -8.33
N ALA A 300 -11.55 -19.26 -9.45
CA ALA A 300 -10.64 -19.32 -10.59
C ALA A 300 -9.34 -18.56 -10.31
N LYS A 301 -8.21 -19.05 -10.82
CA LYS A 301 -6.89 -18.44 -10.62
C LYS A 301 -6.44 -17.65 -11.85
N MET A 302 -5.80 -16.51 -11.63
CA MET A 302 -5.20 -15.67 -12.66
C MET A 302 -3.78 -15.26 -12.22
N PRO A 303 -2.80 -15.18 -13.13
CA PRO A 303 -1.46 -14.71 -12.75
C PRO A 303 -1.52 -13.34 -12.10
N ALA A 304 -0.79 -13.15 -11.00
CA ALA A 304 -0.81 -11.91 -10.23
C ALA A 304 -0.45 -10.71 -11.11
N ILE A 305 0.60 -10.85 -11.92
CA ILE A 305 1.05 -9.80 -12.83
C ILE A 305 -0.06 -9.27 -13.75
N GLU A 306 -0.97 -10.13 -14.22
CA GLU A 306 -2.10 -9.72 -15.07
C GLU A 306 -3.13 -8.90 -14.29
N VAL A 307 -3.45 -9.33 -13.07
CA VAL A 307 -4.44 -8.66 -12.22
C VAL A 307 -3.95 -7.25 -11.85
N PHE A 308 -2.67 -7.12 -11.48
CA PHE A 308 -2.06 -5.82 -11.18
C PHE A 308 -1.91 -4.96 -12.44
N SER A 309 -1.54 -5.52 -13.60
CA SER A 309 -1.41 -4.74 -14.84
C SER A 309 -2.74 -4.18 -15.30
N LEU A 310 -3.83 -4.97 -15.25
CA LEU A 310 -5.18 -4.49 -15.61
C LEU A 310 -5.64 -3.35 -14.69
N ALA A 311 -5.34 -3.44 -13.40
CA ALA A 311 -5.65 -2.38 -12.44
C ALA A 311 -4.87 -1.09 -12.72
N LEU A 312 -3.57 -1.19 -13.01
CA LEU A 312 -2.73 -0.05 -13.35
C LEU A 312 -3.09 0.56 -14.72
N GLU A 313 -3.46 -0.28 -15.69
CA GLU A 313 -3.93 0.14 -17.00
C GLU A 313 -5.20 0.99 -16.88
N TYR A 314 -6.16 0.58 -16.05
CA TYR A 314 -7.33 1.40 -15.73
C TYR A 314 -6.95 2.78 -15.21
N PHE A 315 -6.03 2.87 -14.25
CA PHE A 315 -5.60 4.16 -13.70
C PHE A 315 -4.88 5.02 -14.73
N LYS A 316 -4.02 4.40 -15.55
CA LYS A 316 -3.31 5.07 -16.64
C LYS A 316 -4.31 5.67 -17.63
N ASP A 317 -5.22 4.87 -18.17
CA ASP A 317 -6.21 5.31 -19.16
C ASP A 317 -7.16 6.36 -18.61
N HIS A 318 -7.62 6.18 -17.37
CA HIS A 318 -8.50 7.13 -16.71
C HIS A 318 -7.80 8.46 -16.43
N ALA A 319 -6.55 8.44 -15.96
CA ALA A 319 -5.77 9.64 -15.72
C ALA A 319 -5.48 10.40 -17.01
N LEU A 320 -5.01 9.71 -18.06
CA LEU A 320 -4.73 10.34 -19.36
C LEU A 320 -6.00 10.97 -19.94
N ARG A 321 -7.13 10.25 -19.91
CA ARG A 321 -8.41 10.77 -20.41
C ARG A 321 -8.86 12.01 -19.64
N GLU A 322 -8.97 11.92 -18.32
CA GLU A 322 -9.49 13.03 -17.52
C GLU A 322 -8.57 14.24 -17.57
N ILE A 323 -7.24 14.08 -17.53
CA ILE A 323 -6.33 15.22 -17.63
C ILE A 323 -6.37 15.82 -19.06
N SER A 324 -6.51 14.99 -20.10
CA SER A 324 -6.66 15.48 -21.47
C SER A 324 -7.95 16.30 -21.64
N ASP A 325 -9.06 15.79 -21.10
CA ASP A 325 -10.36 16.47 -21.14
C ASP A 325 -10.33 17.83 -20.42
N HIS A 326 -9.64 17.91 -19.27
CA HIS A 326 -9.55 19.16 -18.50
C HIS A 326 -8.60 20.19 -19.15
N THR A 327 -7.58 19.74 -19.88
CA THR A 327 -6.57 20.63 -20.50
C THR A 327 -6.86 20.96 -21.96
N GLY A 328 -7.70 20.17 -22.62
CA GLY A 328 -7.90 20.24 -24.07
C GLY A 328 -6.70 19.75 -24.89
N THR A 329 -5.73 19.06 -24.27
CA THR A 329 -4.53 18.52 -24.91
C THR A 329 -4.49 17.01 -24.71
N THR A 330 -4.36 16.23 -25.78
CA THR A 330 -4.19 14.77 -25.67
C THR A 330 -2.86 14.45 -25.03
N LEU A 331 -2.89 13.74 -23.90
CA LEU A 331 -1.70 13.22 -23.24
C LEU A 331 -1.45 11.76 -23.63
N GLU A 332 -0.18 11.46 -23.88
CA GLU A 332 0.31 10.10 -24.04
C GLU A 332 1.07 9.64 -22.78
N PRO A 333 1.26 8.32 -22.57
CA PRO A 333 2.05 7.82 -21.45
C PRO A 333 3.46 8.44 -21.35
N GLY A 334 4.06 8.80 -22.49
CA GLY A 334 5.39 9.42 -22.56
C GLY A 334 5.46 10.87 -22.04
N ASP A 335 4.32 11.57 -21.95
CA ASP A 335 4.22 12.93 -21.40
C ASP A 335 4.21 12.95 -19.86
N VAL A 336 4.05 11.77 -19.25
CA VAL A 336 3.81 11.59 -17.83
C VAL A 336 5.02 10.95 -17.17
N ARG A 337 5.43 11.50 -16.02
CA ARG A 337 6.20 10.73 -15.04
C ARG A 337 5.22 10.08 -14.06
N TRP A 338 5.22 8.75 -14.06
CA TRP A 338 4.38 7.93 -13.21
C TRP A 338 5.05 7.67 -11.88
N VAL A 339 4.28 7.75 -10.80
CA VAL A 339 4.70 7.35 -9.46
C VAL A 339 3.72 6.30 -8.94
N VAL A 340 4.19 5.11 -8.62
CA VAL A 340 3.35 4.05 -8.02
C VAL A 340 3.81 3.84 -6.58
N THR A 341 2.89 3.96 -5.62
CA THR A 341 3.23 3.77 -4.21
C THR A 341 3.18 2.30 -3.80
N VAL A 342 4.09 1.92 -2.89
CA VAL A 342 4.15 0.60 -2.28
C VAL A 342 4.49 0.71 -0.78
N PRO A 343 4.04 -0.23 0.06
CA PRO A 343 4.41 -0.26 1.47
C PRO A 343 5.93 -0.34 1.66
N ALA A 344 6.46 0.36 2.67
CA ALA A 344 7.90 0.38 2.91
C ALA A 344 8.42 -0.97 3.43
N ILE A 345 7.57 -1.75 4.08
CA ILE A 345 7.90 -3.09 4.59
C ILE A 345 7.97 -4.17 3.50
N TRP A 346 7.61 -3.84 2.24
CA TRP A 346 7.64 -4.82 1.16
C TRP A 346 9.05 -5.23 0.76
N ARG A 347 9.18 -6.53 0.48
CA ARG A 347 10.40 -7.13 -0.06
C ARG A 347 10.59 -6.72 -1.52
N GLN A 348 11.82 -6.82 -2.01
CA GLN A 348 12.17 -6.45 -3.39
C GLN A 348 11.34 -7.17 -4.48
N PRO A 349 11.02 -8.48 -4.38
CA PRO A 349 10.15 -9.15 -5.36
C PRO A 349 8.81 -8.44 -5.56
N ALA A 350 8.19 -7.95 -4.48
CA ALA A 350 6.90 -7.27 -4.55
C ALA A 350 6.99 -5.92 -5.27
N LYS A 351 8.09 -5.17 -5.05
CA LYS A 351 8.36 -3.90 -5.73
C LYS A 351 8.61 -4.13 -7.22
N GLN A 352 9.40 -5.14 -7.55
CA GLN A 352 9.67 -5.52 -8.94
C GLN A 352 8.39 -5.96 -9.66
N LEU A 353 7.51 -6.74 -9.01
CA LEU A 353 6.24 -7.16 -9.61
C LEU A 353 5.37 -5.94 -9.95
N MET A 354 5.30 -4.93 -9.07
CA MET A 354 4.57 -3.70 -9.35
C MET A 354 5.16 -2.93 -10.54
N ARG A 355 6.50 -2.89 -10.68
CA ARG A 355 7.17 -2.28 -11.84
C ARG A 355 6.88 -3.05 -13.13
N GLU A 356 7.02 -4.38 -13.13
CA GLU A 356 6.69 -5.21 -14.28
C GLU A 356 5.20 -5.08 -14.67
N ALA A 357 4.30 -4.97 -13.69
CA ALA A 357 2.87 -4.75 -13.92
C ALA A 357 2.61 -3.38 -14.57
N ALA A 358 3.32 -2.34 -14.15
CA ALA A 358 3.22 -1.00 -14.72
C ALA A 358 3.76 -0.92 -16.16
N TYR A 359 4.85 -1.64 -16.46
CA TYR A 359 5.34 -1.78 -17.83
C TYR A 359 4.33 -2.52 -18.70
N LYS A 360 3.77 -3.62 -18.19
CA LYS A 360 2.74 -4.38 -18.89
C LYS A 360 1.45 -3.58 -19.11
N ALA A 361 1.11 -2.70 -18.18
CA ALA A 361 0.00 -1.75 -18.30
C ALA A 361 0.23 -0.65 -19.34
N GLY A 362 1.43 -0.57 -19.93
CA GLY A 362 1.79 0.45 -20.92
C GLY A 362 1.96 1.85 -20.34
N MET A 363 2.30 1.97 -19.05
CA MET A 363 2.59 3.27 -18.43
C MET A 363 3.92 3.85 -18.92
N THR A 364 4.92 2.99 -19.11
CA THR A 364 6.20 3.28 -19.76
C THR A 364 6.84 1.96 -20.21
N THR A 365 8.02 1.99 -20.81
CA THR A 365 8.80 0.81 -21.20
C THR A 365 10.05 0.64 -20.32
N PRO A 366 10.64 -0.58 -20.27
CA PRO A 366 11.94 -0.80 -19.65
C PRO A 366 13.08 0.06 -20.23
N ASP A 367 12.94 0.58 -21.46
CA ASP A 367 13.89 1.50 -22.09
C ASP A 367 13.83 2.92 -21.51
N HIS A 368 12.74 3.25 -20.79
CA HIS A 368 12.52 4.54 -20.13
C HIS A 368 12.15 4.33 -18.65
N PRO A 369 13.01 3.67 -17.86
CA PRO A 369 12.69 3.30 -16.48
C PRO A 369 12.55 4.52 -15.55
N GLU A 370 13.18 5.65 -15.89
CA GLU A 370 13.13 6.92 -15.16
C GLU A 370 11.78 7.63 -15.22
N ARG A 371 10.91 7.24 -16.17
CA ARG A 371 9.52 7.72 -16.24
C ARG A 371 8.60 7.04 -15.24
N LEU A 372 9.02 5.94 -14.61
CA LEU A 372 8.26 5.24 -13.59
C LEU A 372 9.05 5.18 -12.29
N LEU A 373 8.54 5.82 -11.25
CA LEU A 373 9.11 5.81 -9.91
C LEU A 373 8.28 4.94 -8.97
N ILE A 374 8.96 4.06 -8.24
CA ILE A 374 8.35 3.37 -7.09
C ILE A 374 8.60 4.23 -5.85
N ALA A 375 7.53 4.69 -5.22
CA ALA A 375 7.58 5.49 -3.99
C ALA A 375 7.16 4.67 -2.77
N LEU A 376 7.87 4.80 -1.66
CA LEU A 376 7.46 4.15 -0.41
C LEU A 376 6.35 4.97 0.25
N GLU A 377 5.22 4.34 0.57
CA GLU A 377 4.02 4.99 1.12
C GLU A 377 4.31 5.92 2.33
N PRO A 378 4.99 5.47 3.40
CA PRO A 378 5.27 6.33 4.55
C PRO A 378 6.35 7.40 4.26
N GLU A 379 7.26 7.20 3.29
CA GLU A 379 8.20 8.24 2.84
C GLU A 379 7.47 9.33 2.05
N ALA A 380 6.57 8.94 1.15
CA ALA A 380 5.69 9.87 0.45
C ALA A 380 4.90 10.71 1.45
N ALA A 381 4.25 10.06 2.42
CA ALA A 381 3.54 10.77 3.48
C ALA A 381 4.47 11.71 4.30
N ALA A 382 5.71 11.32 4.59
CA ALA A 382 6.69 12.18 5.25
C ALA A 382 6.96 13.48 4.47
N ILE A 383 7.13 13.38 3.15
CA ILE A 383 7.36 14.53 2.26
C ILE A 383 6.18 15.50 2.27
N TYR A 384 4.96 14.99 2.35
CA TYR A 384 3.77 15.83 2.49
C TYR A 384 3.66 16.44 3.89
N CYS A 385 3.82 15.62 4.93
CA CYS A 385 3.61 16.01 6.32
C CYS A 385 4.55 17.12 6.81
N LYS A 386 5.82 17.13 6.33
CA LYS A 386 6.76 18.22 6.67
C LYS A 386 6.33 19.60 6.15
N GLY A 387 5.45 19.64 5.15
CA GLY A 387 4.94 20.89 4.56
C GLY A 387 3.60 21.36 5.13
N LEU A 388 3.03 20.64 6.12
CA LEU A 388 1.72 20.97 6.68
C LEU A 388 1.75 22.30 7.44
N LYS A 389 0.68 23.08 7.25
CA LYS A 389 0.38 24.28 8.04
C LYS A 389 -0.65 23.93 9.11
N VAL A 390 -0.82 24.82 10.09
CA VAL A 390 -1.85 24.68 11.15
C VAL A 390 -3.25 24.51 10.55
N SER A 391 -3.55 25.20 9.44
CA SER A 391 -4.83 25.06 8.70
C SER A 391 -5.09 23.66 8.15
N ASP A 392 -4.04 22.86 7.97
CA ASP A 392 -4.11 21.53 7.35
C ASP A 392 -4.30 20.42 8.41
N LEU A 393 -4.45 20.79 9.69
CA LEU A 393 -4.59 19.89 10.83
C LEU A 393 -6.05 19.66 11.21
N GLN A 394 -6.36 18.45 11.67
CA GLN A 394 -7.70 18.16 12.14
C GLN A 394 -7.92 18.81 13.52
N THR A 395 -8.82 19.80 13.57
CA THR A 395 -9.05 20.67 14.75
C THR A 395 -9.88 20.02 15.86
N ASP A 396 -10.38 18.80 15.67
CA ASP A 396 -11.20 18.09 16.68
C ASP A 396 -10.42 17.61 17.91
N ASN A 397 -9.12 17.91 17.99
CA ASN A 397 -8.26 17.62 19.15
C ASN A 397 -8.73 18.27 20.47
N ALA A 398 -9.69 19.18 20.44
CA ALA A 398 -10.23 19.84 21.64
C ALA A 398 -11.30 19.03 22.42
N ARG A 399 -11.80 17.89 21.92
CA ARG A 399 -12.87 17.11 22.61
C ARG A 399 -12.44 15.75 23.18
N TYR A 400 -11.20 15.33 22.97
CA TYR A 400 -10.67 14.16 23.67
C TYR A 400 -10.05 14.62 24.99
N SER A 401 -10.90 14.93 25.97
CA SER A 401 -10.48 15.18 27.34
C SER A 401 -9.85 13.91 27.90
N VAL A 402 -8.53 13.78 27.78
CA VAL A 402 -7.76 12.85 28.60
C VAL A 402 -7.83 13.40 30.03
N PRO A 403 -8.39 12.67 31.01
CA PRO A 403 -8.36 13.13 32.39
C PRO A 403 -6.91 13.08 32.87
N SER A 404 -6.41 14.25 33.30
CA SER A 404 -5.29 14.39 34.22
C SER A 404 -3.88 14.11 33.67
N ARG A 405 -3.26 15.15 33.10
CA ARG A 405 -1.93 15.68 33.48
C ARG A 405 -1.66 16.98 32.69
N LYS A 406 -0.97 17.94 33.33
CA LYS A 406 -0.83 19.34 32.91
C LYS A 406 -0.72 19.51 31.38
N PRO A 407 -1.53 20.38 30.75
CA PRO A 407 -1.39 20.68 29.33
C PRO A 407 -0.02 21.32 29.12
N LEU A 408 0.79 20.73 28.24
CA LEU A 408 1.83 21.49 27.56
C LEU A 408 1.10 22.63 26.83
N GLY A 409 1.52 23.87 27.06
CA GLY A 409 0.75 25.10 26.87
C GLY A 409 -0.04 25.22 25.56
N ASP A 410 -1.09 26.03 25.64
CA ASP A 410 -2.04 26.38 24.58
C ASP A 410 -1.36 26.65 23.22
N GLU A 411 -2.04 26.16 22.18
CA GLU A 411 -1.66 26.10 20.76
C GLU A 411 -0.56 25.10 20.39
N LEU A 412 -1.00 23.96 19.82
CA LEU A 412 -0.16 23.07 19.02
C LEU A 412 0.27 23.81 17.73
N VAL A 413 1.21 24.74 17.84
CA VAL A 413 1.85 25.35 16.67
C VAL A 413 2.68 24.26 16.02
N VAL A 414 2.17 23.68 14.92
CA VAL A 414 3.00 22.86 14.05
C VAL A 414 4.02 23.79 13.41
N GLN A 415 5.18 23.88 14.07
CA GLN A 415 6.34 24.51 13.49
C GLN A 415 6.78 23.63 12.33
N THR A 416 6.95 24.22 11.16
CA THR A 416 7.52 23.54 10.00
C THR A 416 8.83 22.86 10.45
N PRO A 417 8.97 21.52 10.30
CA PRO A 417 10.18 20.82 10.71
C PRO A 417 11.43 21.49 10.14
N THR A 418 12.32 21.90 11.02
CA THR A 418 13.60 22.53 10.65
C THR A 418 14.73 21.51 10.68
N ARG A 419 15.91 21.88 10.20
CA ARG A 419 17.11 21.03 10.25
C ARG A 419 17.31 20.40 11.64
N GLY A 420 17.53 19.09 11.67
CA GLY A 420 17.67 18.29 12.89
C GLY A 420 16.35 17.79 13.48
N SER A 421 15.20 18.29 13.01
CA SER A 421 13.90 17.80 13.46
C SER A 421 13.72 16.34 13.05
N ARG A 422 13.32 15.51 14.00
CA ARG A 422 12.98 14.10 13.81
C ARG A 422 11.50 13.87 13.94
N TYR A 423 10.91 13.12 13.03
CA TYR A 423 9.50 12.78 13.12
C TYR A 423 9.24 11.33 12.70
N LEU A 424 8.28 10.72 13.38
CA LEU A 424 7.74 9.40 13.08
C LEU A 424 6.57 9.58 12.13
N VAL A 425 6.50 8.79 11.06
CA VAL A 425 5.29 8.67 10.24
C VAL A 425 4.74 7.27 10.45
N VAL A 426 3.47 7.19 10.84
CA VAL A 426 2.71 5.96 11.03
C VAL A 426 1.59 5.96 9.99
N ASP A 427 1.81 5.24 8.89
CA ASP A 427 0.82 5.04 7.84
C ASP A 427 -0.06 3.83 8.17
N CYS A 428 -1.27 4.10 8.61
CA CYS A 428 -2.29 3.12 8.93
C CYS A 428 -3.17 2.89 7.68
N GLY A 429 -2.75 1.94 6.84
CA GLY A 429 -3.46 1.54 5.63
C GLY A 429 -4.59 0.53 5.87
N GLY A 430 -5.19 0.08 4.77
CA GLY A 430 -6.22 -0.97 4.80
C GLY A 430 -5.66 -2.35 5.12
N GLY A 431 -4.49 -2.69 4.59
CA GLY A 431 -3.86 -3.99 4.77
C GLY A 431 -2.65 -3.98 5.71
N THR A 432 -1.83 -2.92 5.65
CA THR A 432 -0.59 -2.80 6.42
C THR A 432 -0.59 -1.55 7.29
N VAL A 433 0.24 -1.58 8.33
CA VAL A 433 0.74 -0.40 9.00
C VAL A 433 2.22 -0.29 8.68
N ASP A 434 2.65 0.87 8.21
CA ASP A 434 4.04 1.15 7.85
C ASP A 434 4.55 2.34 8.66
N ILE A 435 5.71 2.18 9.29
CA ILE A 435 6.30 3.14 10.22
C ILE A 435 7.68 3.53 9.73
N THR A 436 7.96 4.82 9.58
CA THR A 436 9.29 5.36 9.24
C THR A 436 9.70 6.48 10.19
N VAL A 437 11.00 6.66 10.39
CA VAL A 437 11.56 7.77 11.16
C VAL A 437 12.46 8.60 10.26
N HIS A 438 12.18 9.88 10.14
CA HIS A 438 12.94 10.80 9.31
C HIS A 438 13.56 11.91 10.13
N GLU A 439 14.76 12.33 9.73
CA GLU A 439 15.42 13.55 10.19
C GLU A 439 15.53 14.54 9.02
N VAL A 440 15.18 15.80 9.25
CA VAL A 440 15.38 16.88 8.28
C VAL A 440 16.86 17.28 8.26
N MET A 441 17.52 17.12 7.13
CA MET A 441 18.97 17.33 7.00
C MET A 441 19.37 18.79 6.81
N ASP A 442 18.56 19.57 6.10
CA ASP A 442 18.90 20.92 5.67
C ASP A 442 17.67 21.84 5.55
N GLN A 443 17.91 23.10 5.18
CA GLN A 443 16.86 24.11 5.02
C GLN A 443 15.95 23.85 3.81
N LYS A 444 16.37 23.02 2.85
CA LYS A 444 15.52 22.60 1.72
C LYS A 444 14.53 21.52 2.12
N GLY A 445 14.67 20.98 3.34
CA GLY A 445 13.80 19.93 3.86
C GLY A 445 14.19 18.54 3.36
N ASN A 446 15.43 18.32 2.93
CA ASN A 446 15.91 16.98 2.55
C ASN A 446 15.83 16.03 3.74
N LEU A 447 15.52 14.76 3.49
CA LEU A 447 15.23 13.77 4.51
C LEU A 447 16.30 12.69 4.58
N LYS A 448 16.62 12.28 5.81
CA LYS A 448 17.39 11.08 6.14
C LYS A 448 16.51 10.11 6.90
N GLU A 449 16.46 8.85 6.46
CA GLU A 449 15.89 7.77 7.26
C GLU A 449 16.79 7.47 8.47
N VAL A 450 16.26 7.63 9.68
CA VAL A 450 17.00 7.41 10.94
C VAL A 450 16.95 5.94 11.35
N TYR A 451 15.80 5.31 11.17
CA TYR A 451 15.55 3.92 11.51
C TYR A 451 14.88 3.24 10.33
N LYS A 452 15.27 1.98 10.08
CA LYS A 452 14.68 1.20 9.00
C LYS A 452 13.15 1.16 9.19
N ALA A 453 12.39 1.63 8.21
CA ALA A 453 10.96 1.34 8.04
C ALA A 453 10.55 -0.05 8.59
N THR A 454 9.49 -0.08 9.37
CA THR A 454 8.99 -1.30 10.01
C THR A 454 7.47 -1.26 10.00
N GLY A 455 6.83 -2.32 10.48
CA GLY A 455 5.39 -2.42 10.41
C GLY A 455 4.91 -3.86 10.32
N GLY A 456 3.66 -4.04 9.91
CA GLY A 456 3.07 -5.36 9.75
C GLY A 456 1.69 -5.33 9.11
N ALA A 457 1.16 -6.52 8.85
CA ALA A 457 -0.20 -6.72 8.33
C ALA A 457 -1.28 -6.51 9.42
N CYS A 458 -1.32 -5.31 10.02
CA CYS A 458 -2.28 -4.93 11.05
C CYS A 458 -3.15 -3.72 10.64
N GLY A 459 -3.50 -3.64 9.36
CA GLY A 459 -4.40 -2.61 8.83
C GLY A 459 -5.89 -2.84 9.16
N ALA A 460 -6.76 -2.00 8.60
CA ALA A 460 -8.21 -2.05 8.82
C ALA A 460 -8.89 -3.40 8.49
N ILE A 461 -8.29 -4.23 7.63
CA ILE A 461 -8.81 -5.56 7.27
C ILE A 461 -8.76 -6.52 8.47
N GLU A 462 -7.86 -6.33 9.44
CA GLU A 462 -7.85 -7.17 10.65
C GLU A 462 -9.11 -6.98 11.50
N VAL A 463 -9.70 -5.78 11.48
CA VAL A 463 -10.98 -5.50 12.13
C VAL A 463 -12.13 -6.23 11.40
N ASP A 464 -12.03 -6.37 10.07
CA ASP A 464 -12.98 -7.17 9.28
C ASP A 464 -12.87 -8.66 9.62
N LYS A 465 -11.66 -9.17 9.82
CA LYS A 465 -11.44 -10.55 10.27
C LYS A 465 -12.02 -10.78 11.67
N ALA A 466 -11.87 -9.82 12.58
CA ALA A 466 -12.48 -9.89 13.91
C ALA A 466 -14.02 -9.95 13.82
N PHE A 467 -14.64 -9.16 12.95
CA PHE A 467 -16.07 -9.22 12.69
C PHE A 467 -16.51 -10.56 12.09
N LEU A 468 -15.79 -11.08 11.09
CA LEU A 468 -16.07 -12.39 10.51
C LEU A 468 -15.89 -13.52 11.52
N SER A 469 -14.95 -13.40 12.45
CA SER A 469 -14.77 -14.33 13.57
C SER A 469 -15.97 -14.30 14.52
N LEU A 470 -16.50 -13.11 14.83
CA LEU A 470 -17.75 -12.97 15.59
C LEU A 470 -18.91 -13.66 14.87
N LEU A 471 -19.10 -13.43 13.58
CA LEU A 471 -20.14 -14.11 12.79
C LEU A 471 -19.93 -15.63 12.76
N SER A 472 -18.68 -16.08 12.63
CA SER A 472 -18.33 -17.51 12.67
C SER A 472 -18.67 -18.13 14.02
N SER A 473 -18.54 -17.39 15.13
CA SER A 473 -18.95 -17.88 16.44
C SER A 473 -20.47 -18.13 16.55
N ILE A 474 -21.26 -17.40 15.76
CA ILE A 474 -22.73 -17.50 15.72
C ILE A 474 -23.17 -18.58 14.71
N MET A 475 -22.62 -18.53 13.49
CA MET A 475 -23.12 -19.27 12.32
C MET A 475 -22.22 -20.42 11.86
N THR A 476 -21.04 -20.56 12.47
CA THR A 476 -19.88 -21.40 12.08
C THR A 476 -19.08 -20.87 10.89
N ALA A 477 -17.79 -21.22 10.85
CA ALA A 477 -16.88 -20.81 9.77
C ALA A 477 -17.23 -21.51 8.45
N GLU A 478 -17.64 -22.79 8.52
CA GLU A 478 -18.01 -23.61 7.37
C GLU A 478 -19.25 -23.04 6.67
N PHE A 479 -20.24 -22.58 7.44
CA PHE A 479 -21.41 -21.92 6.88
C PHE A 479 -21.06 -20.62 6.16
N LEU A 480 -20.22 -19.77 6.75
CA LEU A 480 -19.82 -18.50 6.11
C LEU A 480 -18.97 -18.74 4.85
N ALA A 481 -18.08 -19.73 4.87
CA ALA A 481 -17.32 -20.14 3.70
C ALA A 481 -18.24 -20.64 2.57
N LYS A 482 -19.22 -21.49 2.91
CA LYS A 482 -20.25 -21.95 1.98
C LYS A 482 -21.09 -20.80 1.43
N PHE A 483 -21.52 -19.88 2.29
CA PHE A 483 -22.29 -18.70 1.88
C PHE A 483 -21.50 -17.80 0.93
N LYS A 484 -20.20 -17.56 1.22
CA LYS A 484 -19.31 -16.80 0.34
C LYS A 484 -19.20 -17.44 -1.05
N SER A 485 -19.07 -18.76 -1.12
CA SER A 485 -18.94 -19.50 -2.37
C SER A 485 -20.25 -19.58 -3.16
N GLU A 486 -21.37 -19.89 -2.50
CA GLU A 486 -22.67 -20.10 -3.17
C GLU A 486 -23.42 -18.80 -3.46
N LYS A 487 -23.20 -17.76 -2.64
CA LYS A 487 -23.89 -16.46 -2.73
C LYS A 487 -22.90 -15.29 -2.59
N PRO A 488 -21.92 -15.16 -3.51
CA PRO A 488 -20.84 -14.19 -3.39
C PRO A 488 -21.32 -12.72 -3.41
N ALA A 489 -22.35 -12.37 -4.19
CA ALA A 489 -22.99 -11.05 -4.15
C ALA A 489 -23.55 -10.73 -2.75
N GLY A 490 -24.23 -11.69 -2.12
CA GLY A 490 -24.73 -11.55 -0.75
C GLY A 490 -23.60 -11.37 0.28
N TYR A 491 -22.45 -12.02 0.07
CA TYR A 491 -21.27 -11.85 0.92
C TYR A 491 -20.65 -10.45 0.76
N ILE A 492 -20.62 -9.90 -0.45
CA ILE A 492 -20.12 -8.54 -0.67
C ILE A 492 -21.01 -7.51 0.00
N VAL A 493 -22.34 -7.63 -0.11
CA VAL A 493 -23.29 -6.74 0.59
C VAL A 493 -23.06 -6.80 2.10
N LEU A 494 -22.88 -8.00 2.69
CA LEU A 494 -22.53 -8.14 4.11
C LEU A 494 -21.28 -7.34 4.49
N MET A 495 -20.23 -7.43 3.67
CA MET A 495 -18.97 -6.73 3.93
C MET A 495 -19.06 -5.22 3.69
N GLN A 496 -19.90 -4.76 2.76
CA GLN A 496 -20.18 -3.34 2.55
C GLN A 496 -20.93 -2.73 3.73
N ASP A 497 -21.98 -3.40 4.19
CA ASP A 497 -22.76 -2.98 5.36
C ASP A 497 -21.86 -2.90 6.60
N TRP A 498 -20.96 -3.89 6.77
CA TRP A 498 -19.96 -3.85 7.83
C TRP A 498 -18.97 -2.68 7.68
N GLU A 499 -18.42 -2.44 6.49
CA GLU A 499 -17.47 -1.34 6.25
C GLU A 499 -18.06 0.01 6.67
N ALA A 500 -19.31 0.30 6.28
CA ALA A 500 -19.99 1.54 6.65
C ALA A 500 -20.14 1.69 8.17
N ARG A 501 -20.43 0.60 8.89
CA ARG A 501 -20.52 0.61 10.37
C ARG A 501 -19.16 0.72 11.04
N LYS A 502 -18.14 0.08 10.48
CA LYS A 502 -16.75 0.15 10.96
C LYS A 502 -16.19 1.58 10.82
N ARG A 503 -16.40 2.24 9.67
CA ARG A 503 -15.95 3.64 9.44
C ARG A 503 -16.63 4.64 10.38
N SER A 504 -17.91 4.45 10.66
CA SER A 504 -18.68 5.30 11.58
C SER A 504 -18.56 4.91 13.05
N ALA A 505 -17.82 3.83 13.37
CA ALA A 505 -17.64 3.37 14.74
C ALA A 505 -16.77 4.37 15.52
N SER A 506 -17.21 4.68 16.75
CA SER A 506 -16.52 5.61 17.61
C SER A 506 -16.51 5.12 19.06
N PRO A 507 -15.39 5.24 19.76
CA PRO A 507 -15.31 4.91 21.19
C PRO A 507 -16.14 5.84 22.07
N ALA A 508 -16.49 7.05 21.59
CA ALA A 508 -17.37 7.98 22.30
C ALA A 508 -18.87 7.60 22.18
N LYS A 509 -19.20 6.63 21.31
CA LYS A 509 -20.58 6.24 21.06
C LYS A 509 -21.10 5.36 22.19
N THR A 510 -22.17 5.80 22.85
CA THR A 510 -22.84 5.04 23.93
C THR A 510 -23.96 4.14 23.43
N THR A 511 -24.38 4.31 22.17
CA THR A 511 -25.44 3.52 21.55
C THR A 511 -24.89 2.31 20.79
N PRO A 512 -25.64 1.20 20.74
CA PRO A 512 -25.23 0.03 19.98
C PRO A 512 -24.99 0.29 18.49
N THR A 513 -24.10 -0.51 17.91
CA THR A 513 -23.87 -0.58 16.47
C THR A 513 -24.85 -1.58 15.87
N ASN A 514 -25.77 -1.10 15.04
CA ASN A 514 -26.72 -1.93 14.31
C ASN A 514 -26.18 -2.22 12.91
N ILE A 515 -26.00 -3.49 12.60
CA ILE A 515 -25.43 -3.99 11.34
C ILE A 515 -26.55 -4.74 10.62
N PRO A 516 -27.04 -4.25 9.48
CA PRO A 516 -27.95 -5.02 8.66
C PRO A 516 -27.23 -6.27 8.14
N LEU A 517 -27.88 -7.41 8.22
CA LEU A 517 -27.41 -8.63 7.58
C LEU A 517 -28.21 -8.86 6.29
N PRO A 518 -27.58 -9.24 5.17
CA PRO A 518 -28.29 -9.48 3.93
C PRO A 518 -29.38 -10.54 4.10
N PHE A 519 -30.55 -10.32 3.49
CA PHE A 519 -31.65 -11.30 3.52
C PHE A 519 -31.16 -12.68 3.09
N ALA A 520 -30.34 -12.74 2.03
CA ALA A 520 -29.74 -13.98 1.54
C ALA A 520 -28.95 -14.75 2.60
N LEU A 521 -28.23 -14.07 3.50
CA LEU A 521 -27.49 -14.69 4.60
C LEU A 521 -28.45 -15.27 5.65
N ILE A 522 -29.41 -14.45 6.09
CA ILE A 522 -30.41 -14.82 7.10
C ILE A 522 -31.24 -16.01 6.62
N ASP A 523 -31.73 -15.95 5.38
CA ASP A 523 -32.55 -16.97 4.74
C ASP A 523 -31.75 -18.27 4.52
N SER A 524 -30.48 -18.19 4.11
CA SER A 524 -29.62 -19.38 3.99
C SER A 524 -29.37 -20.04 5.35
N TYR A 525 -29.20 -19.26 6.42
CA TYR A 525 -29.03 -19.80 7.76
C TYR A 525 -30.31 -20.44 8.29
N LYS A 526 -31.47 -19.81 8.06
CA LYS A 526 -32.79 -20.38 8.41
C LYS A 526 -33.03 -21.74 7.75
N ARG A 527 -32.60 -21.94 6.51
CA ARG A 527 -32.69 -23.26 5.82
C ARG A 527 -31.87 -24.36 6.50
N THR A 528 -30.93 -24.04 7.38
CA THR A 528 -30.22 -25.04 8.20
C THR A 528 -31.04 -25.53 9.39
N GLY A 529 -32.27 -25.02 9.57
CA GLY A 529 -33.11 -25.28 10.75
C GLY A 529 -32.75 -24.42 11.96
N GLN A 530 -31.84 -23.44 11.82
CA GLN A 530 -31.37 -22.60 12.91
C GLN A 530 -31.82 -21.14 12.73
N HIS A 531 -32.09 -20.46 13.85
CA HIS A 531 -32.42 -19.03 13.89
C HIS A 531 -31.31 -18.23 14.56
N LEU A 532 -30.98 -17.06 14.01
CA LEU A 532 -29.91 -16.16 14.52
C LEU A 532 -30.09 -15.82 15.99
N GLU A 533 -31.30 -15.43 16.40
CA GLU A 533 -31.59 -15.10 17.80
C GLU A 533 -31.33 -16.27 18.74
N THR A 534 -31.77 -17.47 18.37
CA THR A 534 -31.54 -18.70 19.13
C THR A 534 -30.05 -19.06 19.18
N ALA A 535 -29.33 -18.89 18.06
CA ALA A 535 -27.91 -19.17 17.97
C ALA A 535 -27.10 -18.23 18.88
N ILE A 536 -27.39 -16.93 18.85
CA ILE A 536 -26.76 -15.92 19.72
C ILE A 536 -27.04 -16.24 21.20
N ARG A 537 -28.29 -16.56 21.55
CA ARG A 537 -28.67 -16.93 22.93
C ARG A 537 -27.95 -18.19 23.40
N ARG A 538 -27.92 -19.23 22.57
CA ARG A 538 -27.24 -20.51 22.86
C ARG A 538 -25.74 -20.34 23.09
N LYS A 539 -25.10 -19.42 22.34
CA LYS A 539 -23.67 -19.12 22.48
C LYS A 539 -23.35 -18.21 23.67
N GLY A 540 -24.36 -17.63 24.33
CA GLY A 540 -24.16 -16.78 25.50
C GLY A 540 -23.35 -15.51 25.22
N LEU A 541 -23.42 -14.99 23.98
CA LEU A 541 -22.64 -13.81 23.57
C LEU A 541 -23.17 -12.54 24.24
N LYS A 542 -22.56 -12.16 25.37
CA LYS A 542 -22.92 -10.93 26.08
C LYS A 542 -22.71 -9.70 25.18
N GLY A 543 -23.72 -8.82 25.13
CA GLY A 543 -23.66 -7.60 24.33
C GLY A 543 -23.89 -7.78 22.83
N VAL A 544 -24.27 -8.98 22.37
CA VAL A 544 -24.68 -9.24 20.99
C VAL A 544 -26.16 -9.62 20.99
N ARG A 545 -26.97 -8.98 20.16
CA ARG A 545 -28.41 -9.24 20.06
C ARG A 545 -28.87 -9.28 18.62
N TRP A 546 -29.93 -10.03 18.37
CA TRP A 546 -30.70 -9.95 17.14
C TRP A 546 -31.88 -9.01 17.35
N SER A 547 -32.11 -8.04 16.45
CA SER A 547 -33.30 -7.21 16.50
C SER A 547 -34.47 -7.83 15.72
N ASP A 548 -35.68 -7.52 16.15
CA ASP A 548 -36.93 -7.79 15.42
C ASP A 548 -36.97 -7.15 14.02
N GLN A 549 -36.21 -6.05 13.84
CA GLN A 549 -35.97 -5.38 12.55
C GLN A 549 -34.93 -6.07 11.65
N GLY A 550 -34.40 -7.24 12.04
CA GLY A 550 -33.47 -8.00 11.21
C GLY A 550 -32.03 -7.51 11.20
N MET A 551 -31.58 -6.84 12.27
CA MET A 551 -30.22 -6.33 12.40
C MET A 551 -29.44 -7.05 13.50
N LEU A 552 -28.15 -7.26 13.27
CA LEU A 552 -27.20 -7.65 14.31
C LEU A 552 -26.83 -6.42 15.12
N ARG A 553 -27.10 -6.44 16.42
CA ARG A 553 -26.87 -5.33 17.34
C ARG A 553 -25.70 -5.63 18.26
N LEU A 554 -24.65 -4.83 18.18
CA LEU A 554 -23.45 -4.93 19.00
C LEU A 554 -23.42 -3.78 20.01
N GLU A 555 -23.38 -4.11 21.30
CA GLU A 555 -23.12 -3.11 22.34
C GLU A 555 -21.76 -2.43 22.13
N PRO A 556 -21.55 -1.20 22.64
CA PRO A 556 -20.31 -0.45 22.44
C PRO A 556 -19.03 -1.24 22.80
N GLU A 557 -19.04 -1.98 23.91
CA GLU A 557 -17.89 -2.81 24.34
C GLU A 557 -17.58 -3.94 23.35
N VAL A 558 -18.61 -4.56 22.75
CA VAL A 558 -18.41 -5.57 21.71
C VAL A 558 -17.85 -4.94 20.45
N THR A 559 -18.33 -3.75 20.06
CA THR A 559 -17.76 -3.03 18.92
C THR A 559 -16.28 -2.71 19.18
N ALA A 560 -15.95 -2.20 20.37
CA ALA A 560 -14.58 -1.87 20.76
C ALA A 560 -13.66 -3.11 20.78
N SER A 561 -14.16 -4.27 21.21
CA SER A 561 -13.37 -5.51 21.25
C SER A 561 -12.97 -6.00 19.86
N LEU A 562 -13.73 -5.69 18.81
CA LEU A 562 -13.36 -5.99 17.43
C LEU A 562 -12.13 -5.21 16.94
N PHE A 563 -11.90 -4.01 17.48
CA PHE A 563 -10.72 -3.18 17.14
C PHE A 563 -9.51 -3.49 18.03
N ARG A 564 -9.74 -3.94 19.27
CA ARG A 564 -8.71 -4.06 20.31
C ARG A 564 -7.45 -4.82 19.86
N PRO A 565 -7.52 -6.02 19.24
CA PRO A 565 -6.32 -6.75 18.81
C PRO A 565 -5.45 -5.96 17.82
N THR A 566 -6.09 -5.31 16.85
CA THR A 566 -5.39 -4.48 15.84
C THR A 566 -4.75 -3.25 16.48
N LEU A 567 -5.46 -2.59 17.40
CA LEU A 567 -4.97 -1.42 18.13
C LEU A 567 -3.79 -1.76 19.05
N ASP A 568 -3.83 -2.91 19.71
CA ASP A 568 -2.74 -3.39 20.57
C ASP A 568 -1.46 -3.64 19.77
N GLN A 569 -1.59 -4.29 18.60
CA GLN A 569 -0.47 -4.50 17.69
C GLN A 569 0.10 -3.17 17.16
N LEU A 570 -0.76 -2.24 16.74
CA LEU A 570 -0.35 -0.90 16.29
C LEU A 570 0.46 -0.18 17.37
N ALA A 571 -0.05 -0.14 18.61
CA ALA A 571 0.65 0.49 19.71
C ALA A 571 1.98 -0.20 20.02
N GLN A 572 2.06 -1.53 19.90
CA GLN A 572 3.30 -2.27 20.08
C GLN A 572 4.35 -1.88 19.04
N TYR A 573 3.99 -1.77 17.76
CA TYR A 573 4.92 -1.35 16.70
C TYR A 573 5.45 0.06 16.92
N ILE A 574 4.57 1.02 17.23
CA ILE A 574 4.98 2.41 17.52
C ILE A 574 5.92 2.46 18.72
N ARG A 575 5.57 1.77 19.82
CA ARG A 575 6.39 1.73 21.04
C ARG A 575 7.76 1.15 20.77
N LYS A 576 7.82 0.01 20.04
CA LYS A 576 9.08 -0.63 19.66
C LYS A 576 10.00 0.34 18.92
N VAL A 577 9.50 1.08 17.93
CA VAL A 577 10.32 2.05 17.18
C VAL A 577 10.80 3.20 18.07
N LEU A 578 9.91 3.77 18.88
CA LEU A 578 10.29 4.90 19.73
C LEU A 578 11.30 4.50 20.80
N ASP A 579 11.30 3.25 21.25
CA ASP A 579 12.25 2.69 22.24
C ASP A 579 13.63 2.37 21.66
N GLU A 580 13.80 2.38 20.34
CA GLU A 580 15.09 2.12 19.71
C GLU A 580 16.09 3.26 19.99
N PRO A 581 17.26 2.97 20.60
CA PRO A 581 18.21 4.01 21.02
C PRO A 581 18.66 4.93 19.88
N MET A 582 18.77 4.38 18.66
CA MET A 582 19.18 5.14 17.47
C MET A 582 18.13 6.14 16.97
N VAL A 583 16.84 5.93 17.29
CA VAL A 583 15.76 6.87 16.96
C VAL A 583 15.91 8.15 17.77
N GLY A 584 16.25 8.01 19.05
CA GLY A 584 16.39 9.14 19.96
C GLY A 584 15.07 9.91 20.16
N PRO A 585 15.13 11.17 20.63
CA PRO A 585 13.92 11.97 20.82
C PRO A 585 13.28 12.33 19.47
N VAL A 586 11.96 12.22 19.40
CA VAL A 586 11.15 12.51 18.23
C VAL A 586 10.31 13.76 18.50
N ASN A 587 10.37 14.74 17.58
CA ASN A 587 9.63 16.00 17.70
C ASN A 587 8.13 15.82 17.41
N TYR A 588 7.77 14.97 16.45
CA TYR A 588 6.37 14.77 16.02
C TYR A 588 6.09 13.33 15.60
N LEU A 589 4.86 12.87 15.83
CA LEU A 589 4.31 11.64 15.25
C LEU A 589 3.20 12.03 14.28
N PHE A 590 3.37 11.79 13.00
CA PHE A 590 2.33 11.94 11.99
C PHE A 590 1.55 10.63 11.84
N LEU A 591 0.25 10.69 12.08
CA LEU A 591 -0.66 9.56 11.91
C LEU A 591 -1.45 9.75 10.61
N VAL A 592 -1.17 8.90 9.61
CA VAL A 592 -1.67 9.02 8.23
C VAL A 592 -2.31 7.71 7.75
N GLY A 593 -2.89 7.72 6.55
CA GLY A 593 -3.53 6.54 5.96
C GLY A 593 -5.04 6.50 6.20
N GLY A 594 -5.73 5.62 5.48
CA GLY A 594 -7.19 5.51 5.55
C GLY A 594 -7.70 5.01 6.90
N PHE A 595 -6.95 4.13 7.57
CA PHE A 595 -7.33 3.60 8.88
C PHE A 595 -7.04 4.59 10.02
N ALA A 596 -6.12 5.54 9.81
CA ALA A 596 -5.93 6.67 10.73
C ALA A 596 -7.14 7.60 10.84
N GLU A 597 -8.13 7.50 9.94
CA GLU A 597 -9.41 8.21 10.06
C GLU A 597 -10.31 7.62 11.15
N SER A 598 -10.06 6.38 11.57
CA SER A 598 -10.85 5.71 12.61
C SER A 598 -10.71 6.43 13.96
N PRO A 599 -11.82 6.84 14.59
CA PRO A 599 -11.80 7.41 15.94
C PRO A 599 -11.15 6.48 16.98
N PHE A 600 -11.28 5.16 16.82
CA PHE A 600 -10.63 4.16 17.68
C PHE A 600 -9.10 4.21 17.55
N VAL A 601 -8.57 4.30 16.33
CA VAL A 601 -7.13 4.40 16.08
C VAL A 601 -6.58 5.71 16.66
N ARG A 602 -7.26 6.83 16.39
CA ARG A 602 -6.86 8.15 16.88
C ARG A 602 -6.81 8.20 18.39
N GLN A 603 -7.88 7.78 19.07
CA GLN A 603 -7.92 7.80 20.54
C GLN A 603 -6.80 6.93 21.11
N ARG A 604 -6.57 5.73 20.55
CA ARG A 604 -5.52 4.84 21.01
C ARG A 604 -4.13 5.48 20.89
N VAL A 605 -3.79 6.00 19.72
CA VAL A 605 -2.46 6.60 19.48
C VAL A 605 -2.28 7.86 20.33
N LEU A 606 -3.31 8.71 20.44
CA LEU A 606 -3.26 9.89 21.30
C LEU A 606 -3.05 9.52 22.76
N ALA A 607 -3.79 8.55 23.29
CA ALA A 607 -3.67 8.11 24.69
C ALA A 607 -2.29 7.49 24.98
N ASP A 608 -1.77 6.68 24.07
CA ASP A 608 -0.55 5.90 24.31
C ASP A 608 0.75 6.68 24.04
N PHE A 609 0.72 7.79 23.28
CA PHE A 609 1.95 8.43 22.79
C PHE A 609 2.03 9.96 22.94
N SER A 610 0.94 10.66 23.25
CA SER A 610 0.98 12.13 23.36
C SER A 610 1.90 12.66 24.46
N TYR A 611 2.18 11.84 25.49
CA TYR A 611 3.13 12.20 26.55
C TYR A 611 4.60 12.13 26.08
N ARG A 612 4.88 11.43 24.98
CA ARG A 612 6.23 11.19 24.46
C ARG A 612 6.57 12.12 23.30
N CYS A 613 5.61 12.38 22.42
CA CYS A 613 5.74 13.34 21.33
C CYS A 613 4.35 13.85 20.90
N PRO A 614 4.24 15.10 20.44
CA PRO A 614 3.06 15.61 19.75
C PRO A 614 2.58 14.69 18.63
N VAL A 615 1.31 14.27 18.68
CA VAL A 615 0.66 13.49 17.63
C VAL A 615 -0.10 14.43 16.69
N ILE A 616 0.23 14.38 15.41
CA ILE A 616 -0.36 15.20 14.35
C ILE A 616 -1.15 14.32 13.39
N ILE A 617 -2.42 14.66 13.17
CA ILE A 617 -3.30 13.99 12.23
C ILE A 617 -3.70 15.01 11.15
N PRO A 618 -3.27 14.83 9.89
CA PRO A 618 -3.66 15.72 8.79
C PRO A 618 -5.18 15.63 8.54
N GLN A 619 -5.82 16.74 8.15
CA GLN A 619 -7.27 16.76 7.83
C GLN A 619 -7.68 15.74 6.77
N SER A 620 -6.76 15.41 5.84
CA SER A 620 -6.97 14.41 4.80
C SER A 620 -5.91 13.31 4.91
N ALA A 621 -5.85 12.66 6.08
CA ALA A 621 -4.90 11.57 6.38
C ALA A 621 -4.91 10.47 5.30
N SER A 622 -6.07 10.13 4.72
CA SER A 622 -6.22 9.10 3.68
C SER A 622 -5.57 9.42 2.33
N VAL A 623 -5.24 10.68 2.05
CA VAL A 623 -4.58 11.13 0.79
C VAL A 623 -3.20 11.74 1.03
N ALA A 624 -2.67 11.67 2.25
CA ALA A 624 -1.34 12.18 2.59
C ALA A 624 -0.25 11.50 1.75
N VAL A 625 -0.32 10.16 1.65
CA VAL A 625 0.55 9.34 0.79
C VAL A 625 0.48 9.82 -0.66
N LEU A 626 -0.74 9.98 -1.17
CA LEU A 626 -0.97 10.34 -2.57
C LEU A 626 -0.42 11.74 -2.92
N ARG A 627 -0.66 12.74 -2.08
CA ARG A 627 -0.08 14.09 -2.25
C ARG A 627 1.45 14.06 -2.14
N GLY A 628 1.95 13.32 -1.17
CA GLY A 628 3.36 13.07 -0.97
C GLY A 628 4.05 12.42 -2.16
N ALA A 629 3.38 11.50 -2.83
CA ALA A 629 3.89 10.79 -3.99
C ALA A 629 4.00 11.70 -5.22
N VAL A 630 3.08 12.67 -5.39
CA VAL A 630 3.23 13.72 -6.41
C VAL A 630 4.46 14.59 -6.11
N LEU A 631 4.64 15.02 -4.85
CA LEU A 631 5.82 15.78 -4.43
C LEU A 631 7.12 14.99 -4.64
N TYR A 632 7.11 13.69 -4.37
CA TYR A 632 8.23 12.79 -4.66
C TYR A 632 8.50 12.66 -6.17
N GLY A 633 7.47 12.62 -7.01
CA GLY A 633 7.64 12.62 -8.47
C GLY A 633 8.23 13.93 -9.02
N LEU A 634 7.92 15.05 -8.36
CA LEU A 634 8.51 16.37 -8.67
C LEU A 634 9.98 16.45 -8.26
N ASP A 635 10.32 15.97 -7.05
CA ASP A 635 11.68 15.91 -6.52
C ASP A 635 11.99 14.52 -5.92
N PRO A 636 12.46 13.57 -6.75
CA PRO A 636 12.80 12.22 -6.29
C PRO A 636 14.03 12.20 -5.37
N GLU A 637 14.80 13.29 -5.32
CA GLU A 637 16.01 13.38 -4.52
C GLU A 637 15.78 13.86 -3.09
N VAL A 638 14.54 14.21 -2.74
CA VAL A 638 14.17 14.74 -1.42
C VAL A 638 14.54 13.80 -0.26
N VAL A 639 14.59 12.49 -0.50
CA VAL A 639 15.12 11.50 0.45
C VAL A 639 16.57 11.18 0.08
N LYS A 640 17.51 11.77 0.82
CA LYS A 640 18.94 11.72 0.53
C LYS A 640 19.66 10.53 1.14
N MET A 641 19.11 9.90 2.17
CA MET A 641 19.71 8.75 2.83
C MET A 641 18.65 7.76 3.31
N ARG A 642 18.89 6.48 3.04
CA ARG A 642 18.06 5.34 3.48
C ARG A 642 18.90 4.34 4.27
N ARG A 643 18.25 3.43 4.99
CA ARG A 643 18.95 2.33 5.66
C ARG A 643 18.70 1.00 4.95
N ALA A 644 19.79 0.28 4.72
CA ALA A 644 19.72 -1.04 4.11
C ALA A 644 18.93 -2.02 4.98
N ARG A 645 18.02 -2.76 4.36
CA ARG A 645 17.11 -3.70 5.04
C ARG A 645 17.72 -5.04 5.33
N VAL A 646 18.58 -5.46 4.43
CA VAL A 646 19.27 -6.73 4.42
C VAL A 646 20.69 -6.45 3.94
N THR A 647 21.59 -7.35 4.28
CA THR A 647 22.94 -7.35 3.75
C THR A 647 22.88 -7.80 2.29
N TYR A 648 23.44 -7.02 1.37
CA TYR A 648 23.61 -7.43 -0.03
C TYR A 648 25.08 -7.67 -0.33
N GLY A 649 25.37 -8.70 -1.10
CA GLY A 649 26.73 -9.07 -1.46
C GLY A 649 26.80 -10.01 -2.65
N VAL A 650 27.99 -10.52 -2.91
CA VAL A 650 28.25 -11.48 -4.00
C VAL A 650 29.00 -12.70 -3.49
N GLY A 651 28.83 -13.83 -4.17
CA GLY A 651 29.61 -15.04 -3.91
C GLY A 651 30.98 -14.97 -4.57
N VAL A 652 32.06 -15.17 -3.79
CA VAL A 652 33.45 -15.06 -4.28
C VAL A 652 34.34 -16.19 -3.77
N LEU A 653 35.52 -16.30 -4.38
CA LEU A 653 36.62 -17.12 -3.89
C LEU A 653 37.63 -16.21 -3.16
N HIS A 654 38.03 -16.59 -1.96
CA HIS A 654 39.14 -15.95 -1.23
C HIS A 654 40.31 -16.91 -1.07
N PRO A 655 41.56 -16.44 -0.94
CA PRO A 655 42.66 -17.30 -0.51
C PRO A 655 42.32 -18.01 0.82
N PHE A 656 42.65 -19.30 0.93
CA PHE A 656 42.29 -20.07 2.12
C PHE A 656 43.14 -19.65 3.34
N ASP A 657 42.49 -19.15 4.39
CA ASP A 657 43.10 -18.83 5.68
C ASP A 657 42.69 -19.88 6.71
N ARG A 658 43.64 -20.73 7.13
CA ARG A 658 43.41 -21.84 8.07
C ARG A 658 42.91 -21.38 9.45
N ASN A 659 43.10 -20.12 9.82
CA ASN A 659 42.65 -19.58 11.10
C ASN A 659 41.23 -19.01 11.06
N LYS A 660 40.67 -18.80 9.86
CA LYS A 660 39.37 -18.14 9.67
C LYS A 660 38.36 -19.00 8.93
N HIS A 661 38.82 -19.81 7.98
CA HIS A 661 37.97 -20.54 7.07
C HIS A 661 37.77 -21.99 7.52
N PRO A 662 36.53 -22.51 7.48
CA PRO A 662 36.26 -23.92 7.73
C PRO A 662 36.97 -24.81 6.72
N SER A 663 37.49 -25.95 7.17
CA SER A 663 38.22 -26.87 6.30
C SER A 663 37.32 -27.46 5.20
N GLU A 664 36.02 -27.61 5.44
CA GLU A 664 35.06 -28.06 4.44
C GLU A 664 34.85 -27.08 3.27
N LYS A 665 35.22 -25.81 3.42
CA LYS A 665 35.15 -24.79 2.35
C LYS A 665 36.46 -24.68 1.55
N ARG A 666 37.45 -25.50 1.87
CA ARG A 666 38.76 -25.48 1.20
C ARG A 666 38.70 -26.19 -0.15
N VAL A 667 39.15 -25.50 -1.19
CA VAL A 667 39.36 -26.07 -2.53
C VAL A 667 40.80 -25.80 -2.98
N VAL A 668 41.44 -26.77 -3.60
CA VAL A 668 42.81 -26.63 -4.14
C VAL A 668 42.73 -26.51 -5.66
N HIS A 669 43.32 -25.45 -6.22
CA HIS A 669 43.45 -25.28 -7.66
C HIS A 669 44.88 -24.93 -8.03
N GLY A 670 45.55 -25.80 -8.78
CA GLY A 670 46.98 -25.72 -9.02
C GLY A 670 47.78 -25.84 -7.71
N ARG A 671 48.61 -24.83 -7.41
CA ARG A 671 49.41 -24.76 -6.17
C ARG A 671 48.79 -23.87 -5.08
N LYS A 672 47.58 -23.33 -5.29
CA LYS A 672 46.93 -22.38 -4.37
C LYS A 672 45.73 -23.02 -3.69
N GLU A 673 45.56 -22.71 -2.40
CA GLU A 673 44.38 -23.08 -1.60
C GLU A 673 43.40 -21.90 -1.60
N TRP A 674 42.13 -22.17 -1.88
CA TRP A 674 41.04 -21.20 -1.92
C TRP A 674 39.92 -21.61 -0.97
N CYS A 675 39.18 -20.63 -0.49
CA CYS A 675 37.93 -20.78 0.24
C CYS A 675 36.78 -20.49 -0.72
N THR A 676 35.88 -21.46 -0.90
CA THR A 676 34.70 -21.31 -1.74
C THR A 676 33.53 -20.72 -0.97
N ASP A 677 32.55 -20.22 -1.73
CA ASP A 677 31.25 -19.77 -1.24
C ASP A 677 31.30 -18.57 -0.30
N VAL A 678 32.38 -17.79 -0.30
CA VAL A 678 32.48 -16.64 0.60
C VAL A 678 31.46 -15.59 0.17
N PHE A 679 30.69 -15.09 1.13
CA PHE A 679 29.75 -14.00 0.93
C PHE A 679 30.46 -12.66 1.18
N GLU A 680 30.67 -11.90 0.12
CA GLU A 680 31.36 -10.62 0.15
C GLU A 680 30.34 -9.46 0.14
N PRO A 681 30.07 -8.80 1.28
CA PRO A 681 28.99 -7.82 1.41
C PRO A 681 29.34 -6.47 0.76
N PHE A 682 28.48 -5.95 -0.11
CA PHE A 682 28.53 -4.57 -0.60
C PHE A 682 27.91 -3.58 0.39
N VAL A 683 26.87 -4.00 1.08
CA VAL A 683 26.23 -3.20 2.13
C VAL A 683 25.75 -4.13 3.23
N LEU A 684 25.91 -3.71 4.47
CA LEU A 684 25.40 -4.43 5.64
C LEU A 684 23.99 -3.97 5.96
N MET A 685 23.17 -4.87 6.50
CA MET A 685 21.90 -4.50 7.12
C MET A 685 22.09 -3.33 8.10
N ASP A 686 21.11 -2.43 8.15
CA ASP A 686 21.11 -1.21 8.96
C ASP A 686 22.18 -0.17 8.59
N GLN A 687 23.03 -0.41 7.59
CA GLN A 687 23.96 0.61 7.09
C GLN A 687 23.18 1.76 6.42
N SER A 688 23.56 2.99 6.73
CA SER A 688 23.05 4.18 6.05
C SER A 688 23.68 4.28 4.66
N VAL A 689 22.87 4.47 3.64
CA VAL A 689 23.28 4.56 2.24
C VAL A 689 22.74 5.86 1.65
N SER A 690 23.61 6.64 1.01
CA SER A 690 23.21 7.90 0.38
C SER A 690 22.60 7.67 -1.00
N LEU A 691 21.69 8.55 -1.40
CA LEU A 691 21.09 8.54 -2.73
C LEU A 691 22.18 8.65 -3.81
N GLY A 692 22.14 7.76 -4.80
CA GLY A 692 23.16 7.69 -5.86
C GLY A 692 24.54 7.18 -5.43
N GLU A 693 24.76 6.91 -4.14
CA GLU A 693 26.00 6.31 -3.65
C GLU A 693 26.18 4.92 -4.25
N ALA A 694 27.34 4.74 -4.86
CA ALA A 694 27.69 3.51 -5.52
C ALA A 694 28.82 2.83 -4.75
N VAL A 695 28.55 1.65 -4.23
CA VAL A 695 29.59 0.82 -3.64
C VAL A 695 30.29 0.08 -4.78
N MET A 696 31.59 0.33 -4.92
CA MET A 696 32.42 -0.29 -5.95
C MET A 696 33.38 -1.29 -5.31
N LYS A 697 33.47 -2.47 -5.90
CA LYS A 697 34.47 -3.49 -5.55
C LYS A 697 35.12 -4.04 -6.80
N THR A 698 36.39 -4.39 -6.70
CA THR A 698 37.16 -4.96 -7.80
C THR A 698 37.38 -6.45 -7.57
N PHE A 699 37.09 -7.25 -8.59
CA PHE A 699 37.30 -8.70 -8.60
C PHE A 699 38.22 -9.10 -9.74
N LEU A 700 38.84 -10.26 -9.61
CA LEU A 700 39.67 -10.88 -10.64
C LEU A 700 38.98 -12.14 -11.16
N PRO A 701 39.06 -12.44 -12.46
CA PRO A 701 38.64 -13.73 -12.99
C PRO A 701 39.38 -14.87 -12.29
N ALA A 702 38.70 -16.01 -12.10
CA ALA A 702 39.30 -17.16 -11.45
C ALA A 702 40.37 -17.84 -12.34
N LYS A 703 40.24 -17.69 -13.66
CA LYS A 703 41.21 -18.18 -14.67
C LYS A 703 41.52 -17.09 -15.68
N GLU A 704 42.74 -17.08 -16.20
CA GLU A 704 43.20 -16.08 -17.18
C GLU A 704 42.48 -16.21 -18.54
N ASP A 705 42.12 -17.43 -18.94
CA ASP A 705 41.45 -17.75 -20.21
C ASP A 705 39.92 -17.74 -20.11
N GLN A 706 39.37 -17.29 -18.98
CA GLN A 706 37.94 -17.28 -18.73
C GLN A 706 37.21 -16.39 -19.74
N LYS A 707 36.24 -16.96 -20.48
CA LYS A 707 35.44 -16.25 -21.50
C LYS A 707 34.25 -15.49 -20.92
N PHE A 708 33.74 -15.91 -19.77
CA PHE A 708 32.59 -15.29 -19.13
C PHE A 708 32.80 -15.19 -17.63
N LEU A 709 32.51 -14.04 -17.04
CA LEU A 709 32.38 -13.88 -15.60
C LEU A 709 30.90 -14.02 -15.23
N VAL A 710 30.62 -14.82 -14.19
CA VAL A 710 29.28 -14.94 -13.60
C VAL A 710 29.39 -14.58 -12.13
N LEU A 711 28.82 -13.44 -11.74
CA LEU A 711 28.71 -13.03 -10.35
C LEU A 711 27.26 -13.17 -9.91
N ARG A 712 27.04 -14.04 -8.92
CA ARG A 712 25.74 -14.19 -8.28
C ARG A 712 25.62 -13.19 -7.14
N ILE A 713 24.53 -12.44 -7.13
CA ILE A 713 24.17 -11.46 -6.11
C ILE A 713 23.28 -12.16 -5.09
N TYR A 714 23.61 -11.98 -3.82
CA TYR A 714 22.90 -12.57 -2.70
C TYR A 714 22.41 -11.50 -1.73
N ASN A 715 21.35 -11.83 -1.00
CA ASN A 715 20.88 -11.07 0.15
C ASN A 715 20.82 -11.96 1.40
N ALA A 716 20.98 -11.34 2.57
CA ALA A 716 20.92 -12.01 3.86
C ALA A 716 20.28 -11.12 4.93
N ASN A 717 19.36 -11.68 5.71
CA ASN A 717 18.80 -11.00 6.89
C ASN A 717 19.67 -11.20 8.14
N SER A 718 20.98 -11.06 7.99
CA SER A 718 21.97 -11.26 9.05
C SER A 718 23.19 -10.36 8.82
N LEU A 719 23.78 -9.88 9.91
CA LEU A 719 25.08 -9.20 9.91
C LEU A 719 26.25 -10.19 9.96
N ASP A 720 25.98 -11.44 10.35
CA ASP A 720 26.98 -12.46 10.60
C ASP A 720 27.14 -13.46 9.45
N ALA A 721 26.41 -13.27 8.35
CA ALA A 721 26.53 -14.12 7.16
C ALA A 721 27.94 -14.00 6.57
N ARG A 722 28.63 -15.14 6.46
CA ARG A 722 30.01 -15.25 5.94
C ARG A 722 30.09 -16.05 4.66
N PHE A 723 29.15 -16.97 4.44
CA PHE A 723 29.10 -17.80 3.24
C PHE A 723 27.75 -17.71 2.55
N VAL A 724 27.73 -17.86 1.23
CA VAL A 724 26.50 -17.89 0.44
C VAL A 724 25.65 -19.14 0.71
N THR A 725 26.22 -20.12 1.41
CA THR A 725 25.54 -21.32 1.88
C THR A 725 25.03 -21.19 3.32
N ASP A 726 25.27 -20.05 3.99
CA ASP A 726 24.79 -19.86 5.36
C ASP A 726 23.24 -19.83 5.37
N PRO A 727 22.60 -20.34 6.43
CA PRO A 727 21.15 -20.31 6.55
C PRO A 727 20.59 -18.89 6.40
N GLY A 728 19.64 -18.72 5.48
CA GLY A 728 18.96 -17.44 5.24
C GLY A 728 19.66 -16.53 4.21
N VAL A 729 20.79 -16.95 3.62
CA VAL A 729 21.37 -16.28 2.45
C VAL A 729 20.68 -16.79 1.19
N LYS A 730 20.21 -15.87 0.34
CA LYS A 730 19.45 -16.18 -0.88
C LYS A 730 20.02 -15.48 -2.09
N MET A 731 20.12 -16.20 -3.20
CA MET A 731 20.49 -15.62 -4.49
C MET A 731 19.32 -14.76 -5.00
N CYS A 732 19.62 -13.61 -5.61
CA CYS A 732 18.59 -12.70 -6.10
C CYS A 732 18.93 -12.01 -7.42
N GLY A 733 20.11 -12.24 -7.97
CA GLY A 733 20.49 -11.67 -9.25
C GLY A 733 21.78 -12.27 -9.78
N VAL A 734 22.04 -12.07 -11.07
CA VAL A 734 23.25 -12.57 -11.74
C VAL A 734 23.78 -11.51 -12.70
N LEU A 735 25.05 -11.16 -12.55
CA LEU A 735 25.82 -10.40 -13.52
C LEU A 735 26.61 -11.39 -14.38
N ARG A 736 26.30 -11.47 -15.69
CA ARG A 736 27.04 -12.28 -16.65
C ARG A 736 27.76 -11.36 -17.65
N LEU A 737 29.08 -11.27 -17.55
CA LEU A 737 29.91 -10.44 -18.40
C LEU A 737 30.74 -11.30 -19.36
N GLU A 738 30.63 -11.04 -20.66
CA GLU A 738 31.52 -11.66 -21.65
C GLU A 738 32.87 -10.97 -21.67
N LEU A 739 33.91 -11.73 -21.39
CA LEU A 739 35.28 -11.29 -21.29
C LEU A 739 35.92 -11.31 -22.68
N GLY A 740 36.19 -10.11 -23.22
CA GLY A 740 36.88 -9.95 -24.52
C GLY A 740 38.33 -10.45 -24.50
N LYS A 741 38.94 -10.54 -25.70
CA LYS A 741 40.37 -10.84 -25.84
C LYS A 741 41.21 -9.69 -25.28
N ARG A 742 42.28 -10.02 -24.56
CA ARG A 742 43.21 -9.05 -24.00
C ARG A 742 44.10 -8.47 -25.11
N GLY A 743 44.29 -7.16 -25.14
CA GLY A 743 45.29 -6.52 -26.00
C GLY A 743 46.71 -6.94 -25.61
N SER A 744 47.63 -7.01 -26.57
CA SER A 744 49.02 -7.48 -26.37
C SER A 744 49.82 -6.66 -25.35
N ASP A 745 49.42 -5.41 -25.07
CA ASP A 745 50.16 -4.48 -24.20
C ASP A 745 49.83 -4.60 -22.70
N ASN A 746 48.76 -5.33 -22.30
CA ASN A 746 48.31 -5.44 -20.91
C ASN A 746 48.78 -6.71 -20.17
N GLY A 747 49.78 -7.43 -20.70
CA GLY A 747 50.19 -8.75 -20.20
C GLY A 747 50.74 -8.80 -18.77
N SER A 748 51.11 -7.68 -18.16
CA SER A 748 51.78 -7.65 -16.84
C SER A 748 50.84 -7.45 -15.63
N THR A 749 49.66 -6.88 -15.81
CA THR A 749 48.70 -6.64 -14.70
C THR A 749 47.64 -7.73 -14.67
N PRO A 750 47.04 -8.08 -13.53
CA PRO A 750 45.86 -8.95 -13.50
C PRO A 750 44.65 -8.25 -14.12
N ARG A 751 43.84 -8.95 -14.93
CA ARG A 751 42.60 -8.41 -15.49
C ARG A 751 41.61 -8.07 -14.38
N GLN A 752 41.08 -6.85 -14.38
CA GLN A 752 40.21 -6.35 -13.31
C GLN A 752 38.77 -6.18 -13.77
N ILE A 753 37.84 -6.63 -12.92
CA ILE A 753 36.41 -6.43 -13.09
C ILE A 753 35.90 -5.55 -11.96
N GLN A 754 35.45 -4.34 -12.28
CA GLN A 754 34.83 -3.45 -11.32
C GLN A 754 33.34 -3.70 -11.28
N VAL A 755 32.82 -4.03 -10.11
CA VAL A 755 31.39 -4.22 -9.85
C VAL A 755 30.89 -3.06 -9.03
N ARG A 756 29.77 -2.49 -9.47
CA ARG A 756 29.16 -1.30 -8.91
C ARG A 756 27.71 -1.61 -8.53
N MET A 757 27.35 -1.36 -7.27
CA MET A 757 25.96 -1.46 -6.78
C MET A 757 25.47 -0.10 -6.28
N ILE A 758 24.29 0.34 -6.74
CA ILE A 758 23.58 1.50 -6.19
C ILE A 758 22.43 1.00 -5.31
N LEU A 759 22.46 1.42 -4.04
CA LEU A 759 21.62 0.83 -2.99
C LEU A 759 20.76 1.87 -2.23
N GLY A 760 20.98 3.17 -2.47
CA GLY A 760 20.27 4.26 -1.79
C GLY A 760 18.94 4.68 -2.42
N ASN A 761 18.63 4.15 -3.62
CA ASN A 761 17.35 4.38 -4.30
C ASN A 761 16.25 3.47 -3.70
N THR A 762 15.00 3.65 -4.12
CA THR A 762 13.90 2.74 -3.72
C THR A 762 14.06 1.32 -4.26
N GLU A 763 14.82 1.19 -5.36
CA GLU A 763 15.21 -0.05 -6.04
C GLU A 763 16.73 -0.15 -6.19
N ILE A 764 17.24 -1.37 -6.26
CA ILE A 764 18.68 -1.65 -6.27
C ILE A 764 19.11 -1.95 -7.71
N THR A 765 20.26 -1.41 -8.12
CA THR A 765 20.86 -1.70 -9.43
C THR A 765 22.30 -2.15 -9.28
N ALA A 766 22.74 -3.06 -10.17
CA ALA A 766 24.09 -3.58 -10.18
C ALA A 766 24.67 -3.56 -11.61
N SER A 767 25.98 -3.34 -11.72
CA SER A 767 26.70 -3.35 -13.00
C SER A 767 28.11 -3.88 -12.80
N ALA A 768 28.70 -4.40 -13.87
CA ALA A 768 30.09 -4.85 -13.90
C ALA A 768 30.80 -4.31 -15.15
N LEU A 769 32.02 -3.82 -14.98
CA LEU A 769 32.88 -3.26 -16.03
C LEU A 769 34.19 -4.05 -16.06
N ASP A 770 34.53 -4.58 -17.23
CA ASP A 770 35.87 -5.09 -17.52
C ASP A 770 36.79 -3.94 -17.90
N VAL A 771 37.71 -3.61 -16.98
CA VAL A 771 38.58 -2.43 -17.09
C VAL A 771 39.47 -2.51 -18.32
N ASP A 772 39.90 -3.72 -18.68
CA ASP A 772 40.84 -3.95 -19.79
C ASP A 772 40.21 -3.71 -21.16
N THR A 773 38.91 -4.00 -21.32
CA THR A 773 38.23 -3.90 -22.63
C THR A 773 37.21 -2.78 -22.71
N GLY A 774 36.86 -2.16 -21.58
CA GLY A 774 35.78 -1.19 -21.47
C GLY A 774 34.37 -1.80 -21.61
N ARG A 775 34.27 -3.13 -21.79
CA ARG A 775 32.98 -3.83 -21.85
C ARG A 775 32.32 -3.78 -20.49
N HIS A 776 31.05 -3.44 -20.47
CA HIS A 776 30.26 -3.47 -19.25
C HIS A 776 28.96 -4.25 -19.46
N VAL A 777 28.42 -4.72 -18.35
CA VAL A 777 27.09 -5.30 -18.27
C VAL A 777 26.36 -4.62 -17.13
N VAL A 778 25.10 -4.31 -17.34
CA VAL A 778 24.18 -3.93 -16.28
C VAL A 778 23.32 -5.16 -15.99
N ALA A 779 23.14 -5.49 -14.72
CA ALA A 779 22.14 -6.46 -14.31
C ALA A 779 20.99 -5.74 -13.63
N GLU A 780 19.79 -6.04 -14.10
CA GLU A 780 18.61 -5.94 -13.25
C GLU A 780 18.65 -7.11 -12.28
N ILE A 781 18.51 -6.80 -10.99
CA ILE A 781 18.45 -7.83 -9.95
C ILE A 781 17.05 -8.42 -10.03
N ASP A 782 16.94 -9.63 -10.60
CA ASP A 782 15.67 -10.31 -10.77
C ASP A 782 15.24 -11.08 -9.50
N PHE A 783 14.51 -10.38 -8.65
CA PHE A 783 13.92 -10.88 -7.43
C PHE A 783 12.69 -11.78 -7.64
N LEU A 784 12.19 -11.94 -8.87
CA LEU A 784 11.02 -12.78 -9.20
C LEU A 784 11.38 -14.12 -9.86
N THR A 785 12.67 -14.43 -9.96
CA THR A 785 13.14 -15.74 -10.42
C THR A 785 12.91 -16.77 -9.32
N ALA A 786 12.29 -17.90 -9.66
CA ALA A 786 12.25 -19.04 -8.74
C ALA A 786 13.68 -19.53 -8.48
N ASP A 787 14.01 -19.85 -7.22
CA ASP A 787 15.27 -20.50 -6.87
C ASP A 787 15.35 -21.83 -7.66
N THR A 788 16.08 -21.85 -8.79
CA THR A 788 16.40 -23.07 -9.54
C THR A 788 17.62 -23.76 -8.99
#